data_AF-W6XWH0-F1
#
_entry.id   AF-W6XWH0-F1
#
_cell.length_a   1.000
_cell.length_b   1.000
_cell.length_c   1.000
_cell.angle_alpha   90.00
_cell.angle_beta   90.00
_cell.angle_gamma   90.00
#
_symmetry.space_group_name_H-M   'P 1'
#
loop_
_entity.id
_entity.type
_entity.pdbx_description
1 polymer ?
#
loop_
_entity_poly.entity_id
_entity_poly.type
_entity_poly.pdbx_seq_one_letter_code
_entity_poly.pdbx_strand_id
1 'polypeptide(L)'
;MVLELHVWGPAFGLASIEAECIATIAYCHRVIPEGEWSLVASHNPTVGTAETLPILFDDGVATASGFEDIVAYLRNYPTVANDIDAGLSSTQRTDRTAFGTFLQATATPLVDLSLYVSAENYNKTTSSAYTAILPWYANYTVPPRRRDLARVRTAHMGLSSLDVDTSAEEEFAPGRGTASSEYEAAKRAAGIPTESQPRSLNIGRGRGLGGLLGGQVYAARFKLDALSAELLDPLSDLLGKNKYLSRGDQPSSLDCLAFGYLSLLIYPPVPQAWLRETIRTKYPRIGAYIHRLHRDLFHEKEVSPADIWAVSTGKSNTATSTTLPWTTKPASFATSAVACTKEILGNLPGIAKLSQKRTIVTSEPMVVSKRTRSELPSPLFLSSVFGSRAPTASQIQNPPPPASSTKSGRFFGKANIGHTFRHKSAGAFGPDLAKKLSQLVKMEKNVMRSMELVSRERMEVAQQLSIWGEACDDDVSDVTDKLGVLIYEIGELEDQYVDRYDQYRVTIKSIRNIEASVQPSRDRKQKITDQIAQLKYKEPNSPKIVVLEQELVRAEAESLVAEAQLSNITREKLKAAFTYQFDAMREHCEKLAIIAGYGKHLLELVDDTPVTPGETRQAYDGYEASKAIIQDCEDALTNWVSQNASVSAKLSQRSRTLSQRRRNQSRGHGEGVDLSGQDQALDRESGLWIPASEHQGNGYEDRDELDDENTSTIASEHHRGREEERMVAA
;
A
#
# COMPACT_ATOMS: atom_id res chain seq x y z
N MET A 1 9.53 -15.66 45.27
CA MET A 1 10.46 -14.68 44.72
C MET A 1 11.27 -15.36 43.63
N VAL A 2 10.75 -15.36 42.40
CA VAL A 2 11.51 -15.60 41.17
C VAL A 2 11.19 -14.43 40.25
N LEU A 3 12.23 -13.76 39.76
CA LEU A 3 12.06 -12.64 38.84
C LEU A 3 11.81 -13.16 37.42
N GLU A 4 10.68 -12.82 36.80
CA GLU A 4 10.36 -13.24 35.42
C GLU A 4 10.47 -12.03 34.47
N LEU A 5 11.45 -12.06 33.56
CA LEU A 5 11.62 -11.01 32.55
C LEU A 5 10.93 -11.41 31.24
N HIS A 6 9.87 -10.67 30.89
CA HIS A 6 9.15 -10.81 29.63
C HIS A 6 9.81 -9.94 28.54
N VAL A 7 10.22 -10.59 27.44
CA VAL A 7 10.98 -9.98 26.34
C VAL A 7 10.44 -10.43 24.98
N TRP A 8 10.72 -9.68 23.90
CA TRP A 8 10.52 -10.25 22.55
C TRP A 8 11.47 -11.43 22.33
N GLY A 9 11.04 -12.40 21.52
CA GLY A 9 11.86 -13.57 21.18
C GLY A 9 13.18 -13.22 20.45
N PRO A 10 14.14 -14.16 20.44
CA PRO A 10 15.47 -14.00 19.84
C PRO A 10 15.43 -13.84 18.32
N ALA A 11 16.40 -13.10 17.77
CA ALA A 11 16.55 -12.91 16.33
C ALA A 11 18.01 -12.59 15.99
N PHE A 12 18.44 -12.92 14.77
CA PHE A 12 19.74 -12.51 14.24
C PHE A 12 20.97 -12.99 15.06
N GLY A 13 20.83 -14.10 15.79
CA GLY A 13 21.83 -14.59 16.75
C GLY A 13 21.81 -13.86 18.11
N LEU A 14 20.99 -12.82 18.27
CA LEU A 14 20.84 -12.04 19.49
C LEU A 14 19.68 -12.55 20.35
N ALA A 15 19.77 -12.29 21.65
CA ALA A 15 18.78 -12.74 22.64
C ALA A 15 17.36 -12.14 22.46
N SER A 16 17.21 -11.09 21.66
CA SER A 16 15.90 -10.52 21.31
C SER A 16 15.96 -9.76 19.97
N ILE A 17 14.80 -9.53 19.34
CA ILE A 17 14.65 -8.69 18.11
C ILE A 17 14.59 -7.18 18.40
N GLU A 18 14.62 -6.76 19.68
CA GLU A 18 14.42 -5.37 20.10
C GLU A 18 15.53 -4.87 21.05
N ALA A 19 15.99 -3.63 20.84
CA ALA A 19 17.14 -3.05 21.53
C ALA A 19 17.01 -3.04 23.06
N GLU A 20 15.91 -2.53 23.62
CA GLU A 20 15.72 -2.48 25.08
C GLU A 20 15.57 -3.88 25.69
N CYS A 21 14.97 -4.83 24.96
CA CYS A 21 14.95 -6.22 25.39
C CYS A 21 16.37 -6.80 25.47
N ILE A 22 17.21 -6.64 24.43
CA ILE A 22 18.63 -7.08 24.46
C ILE A 22 19.38 -6.43 25.63
N ALA A 23 19.20 -5.11 25.82
CA ALA A 23 19.86 -4.35 26.88
C ALA A 23 19.47 -4.82 28.29
N THR A 24 18.17 -5.09 28.51
CA THR A 24 17.66 -5.55 29.81
C THR A 24 18.09 -6.98 30.09
N ILE A 25 18.10 -7.87 29.09
CA ILE A 25 18.65 -9.23 29.21
C ILE A 25 20.13 -9.16 29.62
N ALA A 26 20.92 -8.31 28.98
CA ALA A 26 22.34 -8.12 29.29
C ALA A 26 22.57 -7.59 30.72
N TYR A 27 21.74 -6.63 31.16
CA TYR A 27 21.78 -6.11 32.53
C TYR A 27 21.43 -7.20 33.56
N CYS A 28 20.28 -7.87 33.41
CA CYS A 28 19.85 -8.94 34.31
C CYS A 28 20.88 -10.07 34.41
N HIS A 29 21.42 -10.54 33.28
CA HIS A 29 22.46 -11.58 33.23
C HIS A 29 23.77 -11.20 33.95
N ARG A 30 24.05 -9.89 34.12
CA ARG A 30 25.28 -9.41 34.78
C ARG A 30 25.07 -9.05 36.26
N VAL A 31 23.82 -8.87 36.68
CA VAL A 31 23.41 -8.23 37.96
C VAL A 31 22.62 -9.17 38.88
N ILE A 32 21.86 -10.12 38.32
CA ILE A 32 21.08 -11.12 39.06
C ILE A 32 21.82 -12.47 39.00
N PRO A 33 22.03 -13.18 40.13
CA PRO A 33 22.63 -14.52 40.14
C PRO A 33 21.88 -15.57 39.29
N GLU A 34 22.62 -16.58 38.84
CA GLU A 34 22.05 -17.71 38.10
C GLU A 34 21.01 -18.47 38.96
N GLY A 35 19.83 -18.70 38.40
CA GLY A 35 18.73 -19.45 39.04
C GLY A 35 17.72 -18.60 39.82
N GLU A 36 17.98 -17.32 40.08
CA GLU A 36 17.06 -16.41 40.80
C GLU A 36 16.11 -15.62 39.87
N TRP A 37 16.33 -15.74 38.56
CA TRP A 37 15.48 -15.13 37.52
C TRP A 37 15.27 -16.07 36.32
N SER A 38 14.26 -15.77 35.51
CA SER A 38 13.92 -16.49 34.28
C SER A 38 13.50 -15.56 33.14
N LEU A 39 13.58 -16.07 31.90
CA LEU A 39 13.26 -15.36 30.67
C LEU A 39 12.05 -15.97 29.96
N VAL A 40 11.07 -15.13 29.66
CA VAL A 40 9.84 -15.52 28.96
C VAL A 40 9.75 -14.78 27.63
N ALA A 41 9.77 -15.54 26.53
CA ALA A 41 9.47 -15.00 25.21
C ALA A 41 7.97 -14.61 25.13
N SER A 42 7.70 -13.32 24.97
CA SER A 42 6.35 -12.76 24.81
C SER A 42 6.25 -11.95 23.51
N HIS A 43 5.03 -11.89 22.97
CA HIS A 43 4.65 -11.04 21.84
C HIS A 43 3.48 -10.11 22.16
N ASN A 44 2.89 -10.26 23.35
CA ASN A 44 1.83 -9.41 23.85
C ASN A 44 2.44 -8.45 24.89
N PRO A 45 2.52 -7.15 24.61
CA PRO A 45 3.07 -6.17 25.54
C PRO A 45 2.05 -5.68 26.58
N THR A 46 0.76 -6.02 26.44
CA THR A 46 -0.29 -5.47 27.30
C THR A 46 -0.41 -6.24 28.62
N VAL A 47 0.39 -5.85 29.61
CA VAL A 47 0.15 -6.18 31.03
C VAL A 47 0.21 -4.90 31.86
N GLY A 48 -0.83 -4.65 32.67
CA GLY A 48 -0.97 -3.39 33.40
C GLY A 48 -1.33 -2.22 32.47
N THR A 49 -0.57 -1.12 32.57
CA THR A 49 -0.79 0.15 31.83
C THR A 49 0.23 0.42 30.73
N ALA A 50 1.29 -0.38 30.61
CA ALA A 50 2.27 -0.26 29.54
C ALA A 50 1.81 -0.98 28.24
N GLU A 51 2.27 -0.47 27.09
CA GLU A 51 2.12 -1.13 25.77
C GLU A 51 3.49 -1.48 25.15
N THR A 52 4.54 -1.60 25.96
CA THR A 52 5.91 -1.94 25.52
C THR A 52 6.45 -3.16 26.27
N LEU A 53 7.36 -3.90 25.63
CA LEU A 53 8.33 -4.79 26.28
C LEU A 53 9.68 -4.03 26.34
N PRO A 54 10.64 -4.44 27.19
CA PRO A 54 10.58 -5.52 28.19
C PRO A 54 9.72 -5.16 29.41
N ILE A 55 9.22 -6.18 30.12
CA ILE A 55 8.49 -6.04 31.40
C ILE A 55 9.09 -7.01 32.43
N LEU A 56 9.36 -6.53 33.64
CA LEU A 56 9.81 -7.36 34.76
C LEU A 56 8.63 -7.68 35.69
N PHE A 57 8.53 -8.96 36.06
CA PHE A 57 7.59 -9.46 37.06
C PHE A 57 8.32 -9.88 38.33
N ASP A 58 7.73 -9.55 39.48
CA ASP A 58 8.13 -10.01 40.81
C ASP A 58 6.96 -10.79 41.41
N ASP A 59 7.15 -12.09 41.68
CA ASP A 59 6.12 -13.06 42.10
C ASP A 59 4.77 -12.92 41.36
N GLY A 60 4.84 -12.79 40.03
CA GLY A 60 3.69 -12.74 39.13
C GLY A 60 3.01 -11.36 39.01
N VAL A 61 3.48 -10.34 39.73
CA VAL A 61 3.04 -8.95 39.57
C VAL A 61 3.95 -8.23 38.59
N ALA A 62 3.38 -7.54 37.60
CA ALA A 62 4.15 -6.69 36.68
C ALA A 62 4.59 -5.41 37.40
N THR A 63 5.89 -5.22 37.63
CA THR A 63 6.40 -4.21 38.57
C THR A 63 7.19 -3.09 37.89
N ALA A 64 7.86 -3.37 36.77
CA ALA A 64 8.60 -2.37 35.99
C ALA A 64 8.57 -2.68 34.48
N SER A 65 8.69 -1.67 33.62
CA SER A 65 8.53 -1.78 32.16
C SER A 65 9.47 -0.82 31.42
N GLY A 66 10.17 -1.30 30.38
CA GLY A 66 11.24 -0.55 29.72
C GLY A 66 12.57 -0.59 30.49
N PHE A 67 13.67 -0.26 29.82
CA PHE A 67 15.02 -0.49 30.35
C PHE A 67 15.31 0.28 31.65
N GLU A 68 15.13 1.61 31.68
CA GLU A 68 15.51 2.44 32.83
C GLU A 68 14.69 2.14 34.10
N ASP A 69 13.38 1.89 33.98
CA ASP A 69 12.51 1.55 35.13
C ASP A 69 12.90 0.18 35.73
N ILE A 70 13.20 -0.81 34.88
CA ILE A 70 13.63 -2.14 35.33
C ILE A 70 15.01 -2.03 36.03
N VAL A 71 15.93 -1.26 35.46
CA VAL A 71 17.24 -0.98 36.05
C VAL A 71 17.12 -0.22 37.38
N ALA A 72 16.21 0.76 37.47
CA ALA A 72 15.95 1.52 38.70
C ALA A 72 15.32 0.67 39.80
N TYR A 73 14.40 -0.24 39.44
CA TYR A 73 13.81 -1.21 40.36
C TYR A 73 14.87 -2.21 40.88
N LEU A 74 15.63 -2.85 39.98
CA LEU A 74 16.61 -3.87 40.33
C LEU A 74 17.73 -3.34 41.24
N ARG A 75 18.21 -2.09 41.06
CA ARG A 75 19.18 -1.48 42.00
C ARG A 75 18.69 -1.35 43.44
N ASN A 76 17.38 -1.45 43.69
CA ASN A 76 16.77 -1.38 45.02
C ASN A 76 16.25 -2.76 45.50
N TYR A 77 16.44 -3.83 44.73
CA TYR A 77 15.89 -5.16 45.03
C TYR A 77 16.82 -5.95 45.97
N PRO A 78 16.34 -6.57 47.08
CA PRO A 78 17.22 -7.14 48.11
C PRO A 78 18.18 -8.23 47.64
N THR A 79 17.81 -8.99 46.62
CA THR A 79 18.62 -10.07 46.04
C THR A 79 19.74 -9.56 45.11
N VAL A 80 19.64 -8.32 44.62
CA VAL A 80 20.61 -7.72 43.70
C VAL A 80 21.83 -7.21 44.48
N ALA A 81 22.79 -8.10 44.70
CA ALA A 81 24.00 -7.81 45.48
C ALA A 81 25.08 -7.00 44.71
N ASN A 82 24.93 -6.78 43.40
CA ASN A 82 25.98 -6.22 42.53
C ASN A 82 25.44 -5.15 41.55
N ASP A 83 25.21 -3.92 42.04
CA ASP A 83 24.97 -2.76 41.17
C ASP A 83 26.24 -2.38 40.41
N ILE A 84 26.26 -2.67 39.11
CA ILE A 84 27.37 -2.35 38.19
C ILE A 84 27.63 -0.84 38.07
N ASP A 85 26.68 0.01 38.45
CA ASP A 85 26.81 1.46 38.38
C ASP A 85 27.18 2.12 39.72
N ALA A 86 27.34 1.33 40.79
CA ALA A 86 27.66 1.83 42.13
C ALA A 86 28.95 2.67 42.15
N GLY A 87 29.95 2.25 41.38
CA GLY A 87 31.24 2.93 41.22
C GLY A 87 31.23 4.18 40.33
N LEU A 88 30.11 4.53 39.68
CA LEU A 88 30.04 5.74 38.85
C LEU A 88 30.04 7.01 39.70
N SER A 89 30.86 7.99 39.31
CA SER A 89 30.87 9.34 39.87
C SER A 89 29.56 10.10 39.57
N SER A 90 29.34 11.23 40.25
CA SER A 90 28.17 12.08 40.00
C SER A 90 28.08 12.57 38.54
N THR A 91 29.22 12.90 37.91
CA THR A 91 29.24 13.28 36.49
C THR A 91 28.93 12.07 35.60
N GLN A 92 29.57 10.92 35.83
CA GLN A 92 29.30 9.70 35.06
C GLN A 92 27.84 9.24 35.16
N ARG A 93 27.17 9.45 36.30
CA ARG A 93 25.72 9.17 36.47
C ARG A 93 24.84 10.14 35.66
N THR A 94 25.26 11.39 35.50
CA THR A 94 24.58 12.38 34.66
C THR A 94 24.80 12.07 33.17
N ASP A 95 26.04 11.78 32.80
CA ASP A 95 26.44 11.33 31.46
C ASP A 95 25.66 10.06 31.07
N ARG A 96 25.53 9.08 31.97
CA ARG A 96 24.76 7.84 31.78
C ARG A 96 23.31 8.13 31.34
N THR A 97 22.61 9.01 32.05
CA THR A 97 21.22 9.37 31.72
C THR A 97 21.15 10.16 30.41
N ALA A 98 22.05 11.12 30.20
CA ALA A 98 22.07 11.94 28.98
C ALA A 98 22.35 11.09 27.72
N PHE A 99 23.34 10.20 27.77
CA PHE A 99 23.67 9.30 26.67
C PHE A 99 22.66 8.16 26.50
N GLY A 100 21.95 7.75 27.56
CA GLY A 100 20.83 6.81 27.47
C GLY A 100 19.66 7.38 26.66
N THR A 101 19.20 8.59 27.01
CA THR A 101 18.16 9.29 26.25
C THR A 101 18.61 9.61 24.82
N PHE A 102 19.88 9.98 24.61
CA PHE A 102 20.46 10.16 23.28
C PHE A 102 20.41 8.87 22.44
N LEU A 103 20.87 7.74 22.97
CA LEU A 103 20.79 6.43 22.31
C LEU A 103 19.34 6.10 21.89
N GLN A 104 18.38 6.27 22.81
CA GLN A 104 16.97 6.05 22.49
C GLN A 104 16.47 6.99 21.37
N ALA A 105 16.92 8.25 21.34
CA ALA A 105 16.50 9.26 20.37
C ALA A 105 17.12 9.09 18.97
N THR A 106 18.45 8.88 18.85
CA THR A 106 19.15 8.80 17.55
C THR A 106 19.33 7.37 17.02
N ALA A 107 19.45 6.36 17.90
CA ALA A 107 19.60 4.97 17.42
C ALA A 107 18.26 4.30 17.07
N THR A 108 17.14 4.65 17.72
CA THR A 108 15.82 4.08 17.36
C THR A 108 15.44 4.35 15.90
N PRO A 109 15.55 5.60 15.36
CA PRO A 109 15.30 5.86 13.95
C PRO A 109 16.23 5.10 12.99
N LEU A 110 17.50 4.86 13.36
CA LEU A 110 18.43 4.09 12.54
C LEU A 110 18.08 2.58 12.51
N VAL A 111 17.63 2.01 13.63
CA VAL A 111 17.07 0.64 13.69
C VAL A 111 15.77 0.55 12.88
N ASP A 112 14.87 1.52 13.04
CA ASP A 112 13.60 1.60 12.32
C ASP A 112 13.83 1.71 10.80
N LEU A 113 14.73 2.60 10.34
CA LEU A 113 15.14 2.73 8.94
C LEU A 113 15.73 1.43 8.38
N SER A 114 16.64 0.80 9.13
CA SER A 114 17.39 -0.38 8.70
C SER A 114 16.55 -1.65 8.61
N LEU A 115 15.73 -1.93 9.62
CA LEU A 115 15.03 -3.22 9.76
C LEU A 115 13.55 -3.17 9.34
N TYR A 116 12.92 -1.99 9.31
CA TYR A 116 11.47 -1.87 9.08
C TYR A 116 11.10 -1.01 7.88
N VAL A 117 11.78 0.13 7.65
CA VAL A 117 11.47 1.01 6.51
C VAL A 117 12.10 0.51 5.22
N SER A 118 13.37 0.07 5.24
CA SER A 118 13.98 -0.59 4.07
C SER A 118 13.16 -1.82 3.67
N ALA A 119 12.48 -1.75 2.53
CA ALA A 119 11.57 -2.78 2.08
C ALA A 119 12.29 -4.10 1.82
N GLU A 120 13.47 -4.04 1.21
CA GLU A 120 14.29 -5.22 0.94
C GLU A 120 14.72 -5.91 2.24
N ASN A 121 15.18 -5.14 3.24
CA ASN A 121 15.61 -5.66 4.53
C ASN A 121 14.44 -6.25 5.32
N TYR A 122 13.29 -5.58 5.37
CA TYR A 122 12.12 -6.10 6.07
C TYR A 122 11.60 -7.38 5.40
N ASN A 123 11.46 -7.37 4.07
CA ASN A 123 10.86 -8.48 3.30
C ASN A 123 11.74 -9.74 3.35
N LYS A 124 13.08 -9.60 3.33
CA LYS A 124 14.01 -10.74 3.31
C LYS A 124 14.47 -11.19 4.71
N THR A 125 14.62 -10.26 5.67
CA THR A 125 15.29 -10.52 6.96
C THR A 125 14.40 -10.31 8.19
N THR A 126 13.62 -9.23 8.28
CA THR A 126 12.86 -8.91 9.51
C THR A 126 11.54 -9.67 9.62
N SER A 127 10.81 -9.83 8.53
CA SER A 127 9.53 -10.57 8.49
C SER A 127 9.72 -12.08 8.78
N SER A 128 10.80 -12.66 8.26
CA SER A 128 11.22 -14.04 8.53
C SER A 128 11.65 -14.23 9.99
N ALA A 129 12.39 -13.28 10.57
CA ALA A 129 12.73 -13.30 11.99
C ALA A 129 11.49 -13.23 12.91
N TYR A 130 10.50 -12.37 12.60
CA TYR A 130 9.22 -12.36 13.33
C TYR A 130 8.47 -13.70 13.20
N THR A 131 8.46 -14.30 12.01
CA THR A 131 7.79 -15.59 11.77
C THR A 131 8.41 -16.75 12.57
N ALA A 132 9.67 -16.63 12.99
CA ALA A 132 10.33 -17.61 13.87
C ALA A 132 9.96 -17.46 15.37
N ILE A 133 9.44 -16.31 15.81
CA ILE A 133 9.14 -16.00 17.22
C ILE A 133 7.68 -15.71 17.53
N LEU A 134 6.81 -15.60 16.52
CA LEU A 134 5.39 -15.29 16.68
C LEU A 134 4.49 -16.50 16.37
N PRO A 135 3.43 -16.73 17.17
CA PRO A 135 2.32 -17.60 16.77
C PRO A 135 1.74 -17.19 15.41
N TRP A 136 1.30 -18.17 14.62
CA TRP A 136 0.85 -17.96 13.23
C TRP A 136 -0.15 -16.81 13.05
N TYR A 137 -1.07 -16.61 14.01
CA TYR A 137 -2.07 -15.53 13.97
C TYR A 137 -1.46 -14.14 14.16
N ALA A 138 -0.43 -14.00 14.99
CA ALA A 138 0.18 -12.70 15.34
C ALA A 138 1.07 -12.14 14.21
N ASN A 139 1.52 -12.99 13.28
CA ASN A 139 2.29 -12.58 12.10
C ASN A 139 1.49 -11.66 11.15
N TYR A 140 0.16 -11.70 11.21
CA TYR A 140 -0.71 -10.84 10.39
C TYR A 140 -0.97 -9.46 11.01
N THR A 141 -0.56 -9.22 12.26
CA THR A 141 -0.87 -7.98 13.00
C THR A 141 0.37 -7.31 13.59
N VAL A 142 1.24 -8.06 14.27
CA VAL A 142 2.38 -7.50 15.00
C VAL A 142 3.49 -6.95 14.08
N PRO A 143 4.01 -7.70 13.09
CA PRO A 143 5.04 -7.18 12.19
C PRO A 143 4.56 -5.98 11.35
N PRO A 144 3.36 -5.99 10.72
CA PRO A 144 2.83 -4.82 10.02
C PRO A 144 2.66 -3.60 10.94
N ARG A 145 2.07 -3.77 12.15
CA ARG A 145 1.92 -2.67 13.11
C ARG A 145 3.26 -2.05 13.52
N ARG A 146 4.31 -2.87 13.69
CA ARG A 146 5.67 -2.35 13.98
C ARG A 146 6.30 -1.65 12.77
N ARG A 147 6.13 -2.16 11.55
CA ARG A 147 6.59 -1.48 10.32
C ARG A 147 5.91 -0.13 10.11
N ASP A 148 4.62 -0.03 10.36
CA ASP A 148 3.89 1.24 10.23
C ASP A 148 4.23 2.24 11.35
N LEU A 149 4.51 1.78 12.58
CA LEU A 149 5.05 2.64 13.65
C LEU A 149 6.46 3.18 13.31
N ALA A 150 7.34 2.34 12.76
CA ALA A 150 8.66 2.75 12.28
C ALA A 150 8.55 3.80 11.17
N ARG A 151 7.74 3.54 10.13
CA ARG A 151 7.43 4.51 9.06
C ARG A 151 6.96 5.86 9.59
N VAL A 152 6.02 5.86 10.55
CA VAL A 152 5.49 7.10 11.15
C VAL A 152 6.57 7.89 11.89
N ARG A 153 7.47 7.21 12.62
CA ARG A 153 8.60 7.87 13.30
C ARG A 153 9.57 8.50 12.30
N THR A 154 9.97 7.77 11.25
CA THR A 154 11.00 8.19 10.30
C THR A 154 10.48 9.07 9.15
N ALA A 155 9.16 9.26 9.01
CA ALA A 155 8.54 9.97 7.88
C ALA A 155 9.13 11.37 7.65
N HIS A 156 9.46 12.08 8.72
CA HIS A 156 10.03 13.43 8.66
C HIS A 156 11.46 13.51 8.07
N MET A 157 12.14 12.37 7.90
CA MET A 157 13.53 12.32 7.41
C MET A 157 13.64 12.35 5.88
N GLY A 158 12.52 12.24 5.14
CA GLY A 158 12.51 12.32 3.67
C GLY A 158 13.33 11.20 3.01
N LEU A 159 13.14 9.96 3.47
CA LEU A 159 13.82 8.73 3.06
C LEU A 159 12.85 7.67 2.51
N SER A 160 11.76 8.10 1.87
CA SER A 160 10.71 7.24 1.31
C SER A 160 11.21 6.25 0.25
N SER A 161 12.30 6.55 -0.46
CA SER A 161 12.92 5.67 -1.45
C SER A 161 13.42 4.33 -0.90
N LEU A 162 13.64 4.22 0.42
CA LEU A 162 13.99 2.95 1.08
C LEU A 162 12.80 1.96 1.14
N ASP A 163 11.57 2.46 1.12
CA ASP A 163 10.34 1.65 1.20
C ASP A 163 9.93 1.04 -0.16
N VAL A 164 10.77 1.23 -1.19
CA VAL A 164 10.61 0.66 -2.55
C VAL A 164 11.42 -0.63 -2.67
N ASP A 165 10.76 -1.75 -2.95
CA ASP A 165 11.44 -3.04 -3.19
C ASP A 165 11.94 -3.12 -4.64
N THR A 166 13.17 -2.66 -4.86
CA THR A 166 13.84 -2.71 -6.17
C THR A 166 14.12 -4.13 -6.68
N SER A 167 13.93 -5.16 -5.84
CA SER A 167 14.02 -6.57 -6.28
C SER A 167 12.68 -7.17 -6.74
N ALA A 168 11.63 -6.35 -6.87
CA ALA A 168 10.33 -6.76 -7.36
C ALA A 168 10.24 -6.92 -8.90
N GLU A 169 11.17 -6.34 -9.68
CA GLU A 169 11.07 -6.29 -11.14
C GLU A 169 11.49 -7.59 -11.85
N GLU A 170 12.37 -8.41 -11.26
CA GLU A 170 12.91 -9.61 -11.93
C GLU A 170 12.03 -10.88 -11.80
N GLU A 171 10.99 -10.92 -10.95
CA GLU A 171 10.29 -12.17 -10.64
C GLU A 171 8.76 -12.03 -10.37
N PHE A 172 7.98 -11.95 -11.45
CA PHE A 172 6.52 -11.79 -11.42
C PHE A 172 5.75 -13.07 -11.04
N ALA A 173 5.72 -13.41 -9.74
CA ALA A 173 4.94 -14.52 -9.19
C ALA A 173 3.55 -14.04 -8.67
N PRO A 174 2.42 -14.63 -9.12
CA PRO A 174 1.09 -14.19 -8.71
C PRO A 174 0.79 -14.51 -7.23
N GLY A 175 0.69 -13.46 -6.41
CA GLY A 175 0.33 -13.54 -4.97
C GLY A 175 1.25 -12.74 -4.04
N ARG A 176 2.48 -12.46 -4.49
CA ARG A 176 3.49 -11.63 -3.81
C ARG A 176 2.92 -10.23 -3.49
N GLY A 177 3.28 -9.65 -2.35
CA GLY A 177 2.67 -8.39 -1.85
C GLY A 177 1.29 -8.58 -1.18
N THR A 178 0.99 -9.80 -0.73
CA THR A 178 -0.13 -10.06 0.18
C THR A 178 0.40 -10.69 1.45
N ALA A 179 -0.17 -10.34 2.61
CA ALA A 179 0.28 -10.85 3.91
C ALA A 179 0.30 -12.40 4.01
N SER A 180 -0.55 -13.10 3.24
CA SER A 180 -0.52 -14.57 3.15
C SER A 180 0.69 -15.10 2.37
N SER A 181 1.06 -14.46 1.26
CA SER A 181 2.23 -14.84 0.46
C SER A 181 3.54 -14.44 1.15
N GLU A 182 3.56 -13.28 1.81
CA GLU A 182 4.66 -12.82 2.66
C GLU A 182 4.86 -13.78 3.85
N TYR A 183 3.78 -14.21 4.51
CA TYR A 183 3.84 -15.23 5.56
C TYR A 183 4.38 -16.58 5.06
N GLU A 184 3.94 -17.07 3.89
CA GLU A 184 4.49 -18.32 3.32
C GLU A 184 5.97 -18.19 2.93
N ALA A 185 6.40 -17.06 2.38
CA ALA A 185 7.79 -16.78 2.06
C ALA A 185 8.64 -16.69 3.35
N ALA A 186 8.16 -15.96 4.36
CA ALA A 186 8.82 -15.83 5.66
C ALA A 186 8.91 -17.18 6.40
N LYS A 187 7.85 -18.00 6.36
CA LYS A 187 7.81 -19.35 6.92
C LYS A 187 8.83 -20.28 6.25
N ARG A 188 8.99 -20.19 4.93
CA ARG A 188 10.03 -20.92 4.16
C ARG A 188 11.44 -20.45 4.52
N ALA A 189 11.66 -19.14 4.65
CA ALA A 189 12.94 -18.55 5.06
C ALA A 189 13.31 -18.90 6.51
N ALA A 190 12.32 -19.02 7.41
CA ALA A 190 12.51 -19.46 8.80
C ALA A 190 12.69 -20.99 8.96
N GLY A 191 12.78 -21.76 7.87
CA GLY A 191 13.01 -23.21 7.90
C GLY A 191 11.83 -24.06 8.40
N ILE A 192 10.62 -23.49 8.48
CA ILE A 192 9.45 -24.16 9.07
C ILE A 192 8.72 -25.00 7.99
N PRO A 193 8.38 -26.29 8.24
CA PRO A 193 7.73 -27.15 7.24
C PRO A 193 6.45 -26.57 6.62
N THR A 194 6.41 -26.57 5.28
CA THR A 194 5.26 -26.16 4.45
C THR A 194 4.71 -27.34 3.66
N GLU A 195 3.39 -27.45 3.55
CA GLU A 195 2.71 -28.54 2.85
C GLU A 195 2.72 -28.32 1.33
N SER A 196 3.24 -29.31 0.58
CA SER A 196 3.14 -29.52 -0.89
C SER A 196 3.36 -28.33 -1.85
N GLN A 197 4.37 -28.50 -2.73
CA GLN A 197 4.73 -27.55 -3.82
C GLN A 197 3.65 -27.43 -4.92
N PRO A 198 3.79 -26.42 -5.82
CA PRO A 198 4.42 -26.73 -7.11
C PRO A 198 5.78 -26.06 -7.31
N ARG A 199 6.60 -26.63 -8.20
CA ARG A 199 7.99 -26.20 -8.47
C ARG A 199 7.99 -25.02 -9.46
N SER A 200 8.70 -23.95 -9.14
CA SER A 200 9.25 -23.04 -10.15
C SER A 200 10.49 -23.67 -10.79
N LEU A 201 10.70 -23.42 -12.09
CA LEU A 201 11.91 -23.80 -12.82
C LEU A 201 12.83 -22.59 -12.92
N ASN A 202 14.04 -22.67 -12.35
CA ASN A 202 15.03 -21.61 -12.48
C ASN A 202 15.57 -21.57 -13.92
N ILE A 203 15.12 -20.60 -14.71
CA ILE A 203 15.76 -20.20 -15.95
C ILE A 203 16.56 -18.93 -15.66
N GLY A 204 17.88 -19.07 -15.55
CA GLY A 204 18.78 -17.93 -15.39
C GLY A 204 18.92 -17.16 -16.69
N ARG A 205 18.29 -15.98 -16.79
CA ARG A 205 18.70 -14.91 -17.71
C ARG A 205 19.28 -13.77 -16.87
N GLY A 206 20.50 -13.34 -17.20
CA GLY A 206 21.27 -12.44 -16.34
C GLY A 206 20.97 -10.96 -16.55
N ARG A 207 21.31 -10.17 -15.51
CA ARG A 207 21.45 -8.70 -15.47
C ARG A 207 21.20 -7.97 -16.80
N GLY A 208 19.97 -7.55 -17.04
CA GLY A 208 19.61 -6.66 -18.14
C GLY A 208 19.43 -5.21 -17.67
N LEU A 209 20.43 -4.36 -17.89
CA LEU A 209 20.41 -2.88 -17.95
C LEU A 209 19.72 -2.02 -16.85
N GLY A 210 19.01 -2.59 -15.87
CA GLY A 210 18.34 -1.84 -14.77
C GLY A 210 19.26 -1.08 -13.80
N GLY A 211 20.58 -1.14 -14.00
CA GLY A 211 21.56 -0.46 -13.15
C GLY A 211 21.56 1.07 -13.26
N LEU A 212 20.77 1.66 -14.15
CA LEU A 212 20.76 3.12 -14.39
C LEU A 212 19.97 3.94 -13.35
N LEU A 213 19.16 3.30 -12.49
CA LEU A 213 18.35 3.98 -11.46
C LEU A 213 19.10 4.23 -10.13
N GLY A 214 20.43 4.07 -10.10
CA GLY A 214 21.23 4.23 -8.88
C GLY A 214 21.18 5.63 -8.23
N GLY A 215 20.77 6.68 -8.95
CA GLY A 215 20.78 8.06 -8.47
C GLY A 215 20.02 8.29 -7.15
N GLN A 216 18.81 7.75 -7.01
CA GLN A 216 18.03 7.89 -5.77
C GLN A 216 18.63 7.09 -4.59
N VAL A 217 19.36 6.00 -4.88
CA VAL A 217 20.05 5.21 -3.85
C VAL A 217 21.24 5.98 -3.28
N TYR A 218 22.00 6.70 -4.12
CA TYR A 218 23.08 7.57 -3.64
C TYR A 218 22.57 8.75 -2.80
N ALA A 219 21.50 9.42 -3.24
CA ALA A 219 20.88 10.51 -2.48
C ALA A 219 20.38 10.06 -1.09
N ALA A 220 19.78 8.87 -1.02
CA ALA A 220 19.43 8.24 0.25
C ALA A 220 20.69 7.91 1.08
N ARG A 221 21.74 7.32 0.48
CA ARG A 221 22.96 6.93 1.17
C ARG A 221 23.69 8.11 1.81
N PHE A 222 23.74 9.29 1.18
CA PHE A 222 24.33 10.48 1.80
C PHE A 222 23.58 10.91 3.07
N LYS A 223 22.24 10.96 3.04
CA LYS A 223 21.42 11.25 4.24
C LYS A 223 21.60 10.18 5.33
N LEU A 224 21.63 8.90 4.95
CA LEU A 224 21.84 7.78 5.87
C LEU A 224 23.24 7.79 6.51
N ASP A 225 24.28 8.14 5.75
CA ASP A 225 25.64 8.30 6.27
C ASP A 225 25.74 9.50 7.24
N ALA A 226 24.98 10.58 7.01
CA ALA A 226 24.89 11.72 7.92
C ALA A 226 24.17 11.36 9.24
N LEU A 227 23.01 10.70 9.17
CA LEU A 227 22.31 10.18 10.35
C LEU A 227 23.14 9.12 11.11
N SER A 228 23.96 8.34 10.40
CA SER A 228 24.92 7.43 11.03
C SER A 228 25.98 8.20 11.83
N ALA A 229 26.53 9.28 11.28
CA ALA A 229 27.52 10.12 11.95
C ALA A 229 26.93 10.81 13.20
N GLU A 230 25.69 11.30 13.13
CA GLU A 230 24.98 11.90 14.26
C GLU A 230 24.91 10.97 15.49
N LEU A 231 24.73 9.66 15.29
CA LEU A 231 24.83 8.67 16.36
C LEU A 231 26.29 8.31 16.71
N LEU A 232 27.13 8.05 15.71
CA LEU A 232 28.40 7.33 15.89
C LEU A 232 29.58 8.25 16.26
N ASP A 233 29.58 9.53 15.86
CA ASP A 233 30.63 10.48 16.26
C ASP A 233 30.59 10.73 17.78
N PRO A 234 29.45 11.10 18.42
CA PRO A 234 29.41 11.32 19.87
C PRO A 234 29.74 10.08 20.70
N LEU A 235 29.36 8.88 20.21
CA LEU A 235 29.72 7.62 20.87
C LEU A 235 31.21 7.27 20.71
N SER A 236 31.82 7.58 19.56
CA SER A 236 33.25 7.41 19.32
C SER A 236 34.08 8.32 20.23
N ASP A 237 33.67 9.58 20.38
CA ASP A 237 34.31 10.56 21.26
C ASP A 237 34.12 10.23 22.74
N LEU A 238 32.91 9.81 23.16
CA LEU A 238 32.66 9.36 24.53
C LEU A 238 33.52 8.14 24.90
N LEU A 239 33.56 7.13 24.01
CA LEU A 239 34.39 5.95 24.17
C LEU A 239 35.87 6.34 24.28
N GLY A 240 36.31 7.39 23.56
CA GLY A 240 37.65 7.97 23.72
C GLY A 240 38.74 6.91 23.50
N LYS A 241 39.65 6.72 24.45
CA LYS A 241 40.64 5.61 24.45
C LYS A 241 40.25 4.45 25.38
N ASN A 242 39.03 4.44 25.91
CA ASN A 242 38.60 3.57 27.01
C ASN A 242 38.05 2.22 26.51
N LYS A 243 37.88 1.27 27.44
CA LYS A 243 37.24 -0.03 27.17
C LYS A 243 35.72 0.06 27.08
N TYR A 244 35.11 0.97 27.83
CA TYR A 244 33.66 1.13 28.00
C TYR A 244 33.30 2.63 28.03
N LEU A 245 32.04 2.99 27.73
CA LEU A 245 31.58 4.38 27.64
C LEU A 245 31.66 5.10 28.99
N SER A 246 31.39 4.37 30.07
CA SER A 246 31.58 4.81 31.46
C SER A 246 33.04 5.14 31.82
N ARG A 247 34.02 4.76 30.99
CA ARG A 247 35.47 4.83 31.22
C ARG A 247 35.99 3.90 32.33
N GLY A 248 35.17 2.97 32.81
CA GLY A 248 35.57 1.92 33.75
C GLY A 248 36.31 0.74 33.08
N ASP A 249 36.70 -0.22 33.91
CA ASP A 249 37.26 -1.53 33.51
C ASP A 249 36.19 -2.65 33.41
N GLN A 250 34.91 -2.30 33.61
CA GLN A 250 33.74 -3.16 33.50
C GLN A 250 32.62 -2.41 32.74
N PRO A 251 31.70 -3.11 32.06
CA PRO A 251 30.52 -2.49 31.44
C PRO A 251 29.54 -1.96 32.49
N SER A 252 28.98 -0.78 32.23
CA SER A 252 27.92 -0.11 33.02
C SER A 252 26.52 -0.37 32.43
N SER A 253 25.43 0.13 33.04
CA SER A 253 24.11 0.01 32.41
C SER A 253 24.02 0.76 31.07
N LEU A 254 24.77 1.86 30.89
CA LEU A 254 24.87 2.54 29.59
C LEU A 254 25.52 1.64 28.53
N ASP A 255 26.53 0.85 28.90
CA ASP A 255 27.16 -0.10 27.97
C ASP A 255 26.20 -1.23 27.57
N CYS A 256 25.32 -1.67 28.48
CA CYS A 256 24.24 -2.62 28.16
C CYS A 256 23.21 -2.01 27.19
N LEU A 257 22.79 -0.76 27.41
CA LEU A 257 21.85 -0.06 26.52
C LEU A 257 22.46 0.23 25.14
N ALA A 258 23.71 0.67 25.11
CA ALA A 258 24.49 0.83 23.88
C ALA A 258 24.65 -0.50 23.14
N PHE A 259 24.89 -1.62 23.84
CA PHE A 259 24.91 -2.94 23.21
C PHE A 259 23.57 -3.28 22.56
N GLY A 260 22.45 -3.07 23.25
CA GLY A 260 21.11 -3.36 22.74
C GLY A 260 20.80 -2.65 21.42
N TYR A 261 21.12 -1.36 21.31
CA TYR A 261 20.96 -0.62 20.07
C TYR A 261 21.99 -0.98 18.99
N LEU A 262 23.28 -0.90 19.32
CA LEU A 262 24.36 -1.06 18.33
C LEU A 262 24.47 -2.49 17.77
N SER A 263 24.05 -3.51 18.54
CA SER A 263 23.99 -4.90 18.05
C SER A 263 23.01 -5.06 16.88
N LEU A 264 21.85 -4.40 16.93
CA LEU A 264 20.88 -4.38 15.82
C LEU A 264 21.34 -3.56 14.60
N LEU A 265 22.39 -2.76 14.71
CA LEU A 265 23.01 -2.07 13.57
C LEU A 265 24.07 -2.92 12.85
N ILE A 266 24.57 -4.01 13.47
CA ILE A 266 25.74 -4.78 12.98
C ILE A 266 25.52 -6.28 12.77
N TYR A 267 24.72 -6.96 13.61
CA TYR A 267 24.51 -8.41 13.50
C TYR A 267 23.44 -8.86 12.50
N PRO A 268 22.31 -8.13 12.28
CA PRO A 268 21.27 -8.56 11.34
C PRO A 268 21.80 -8.91 9.94
N PRO A 269 21.46 -10.09 9.38
CA PRO A 269 21.87 -10.51 8.04
C PRO A 269 20.99 -9.83 6.98
N VAL A 270 21.04 -8.51 6.95
CA VAL A 270 20.29 -7.68 5.99
C VAL A 270 21.01 -7.58 4.63
N PRO A 271 20.26 -7.55 3.51
CA PRO A 271 20.79 -7.23 2.18
C PRO A 271 21.45 -5.85 2.10
N GLN A 272 20.73 -4.80 2.50
CA GLN A 272 21.21 -3.41 2.46
C GLN A 272 21.95 -3.11 3.77
N ALA A 273 23.21 -3.55 3.84
CA ALA A 273 24.01 -3.57 5.06
C ALA A 273 24.74 -2.25 5.40
N TRP A 274 24.17 -1.11 5.01
CA TRP A 274 24.83 0.20 5.04
C TRP A 274 25.38 0.61 6.42
N LEU A 275 24.64 0.36 7.50
CA LEU A 275 25.12 0.59 8.88
C LEU A 275 26.34 -0.28 9.23
N ARG A 276 26.27 -1.57 8.91
CA ARG A 276 27.35 -2.54 9.16
C ARG A 276 28.61 -2.19 8.38
N GLU A 277 28.46 -1.71 7.15
CA GLU A 277 29.55 -1.16 6.34
C GLU A 277 30.15 0.08 6.99
N THR A 278 29.32 1.08 7.34
CA THR A 278 29.76 2.35 7.92
C THR A 278 30.45 2.14 9.28
N ILE A 279 29.93 1.26 10.15
CA ILE A 279 30.57 0.90 11.41
C ILE A 279 31.91 0.18 11.18
N ARG A 280 31.99 -0.75 10.21
CA ARG A 280 33.24 -1.49 9.94
C ARG A 280 34.32 -0.64 9.24
N THR A 281 33.93 0.33 8.42
CA THR A 281 34.85 1.15 7.62
C THR A 281 35.24 2.45 8.29
N LYS A 282 34.27 3.25 8.77
CA LYS A 282 34.52 4.56 9.39
C LYS A 282 34.72 4.47 10.90
N TYR A 283 34.03 3.55 11.58
CA TYR A 283 34.03 3.44 13.05
C TYR A 283 34.54 2.09 13.59
N PRO A 284 35.71 1.56 13.13
CA PRO A 284 36.18 0.23 13.53
C PRO A 284 36.39 0.08 15.05
N ARG A 285 36.57 1.19 15.76
CA ARG A 285 36.69 1.25 17.22
C ARG A 285 35.35 0.99 17.94
N ILE A 286 34.23 1.43 17.36
CA ILE A 286 32.87 1.06 17.79
C ILE A 286 32.60 -0.41 17.47
N GLY A 287 32.98 -0.90 16.28
CA GLY A 287 32.88 -2.32 15.93
C GLY A 287 33.59 -3.23 16.95
N ALA A 288 34.84 -2.90 17.30
CA ALA A 288 35.61 -3.62 18.32
C ALA A 288 35.04 -3.49 19.75
N TYR A 289 34.26 -2.43 20.04
CA TYR A 289 33.53 -2.26 21.29
C TYR A 289 32.28 -3.14 21.35
N ILE A 290 31.49 -3.21 20.27
CA ILE A 290 30.29 -4.08 20.18
C ILE A 290 30.69 -5.56 20.28
N HIS A 291 31.76 -5.99 19.61
CA HIS A 291 32.25 -7.38 19.71
C HIS A 291 32.74 -7.71 21.14
N ARG A 292 33.48 -6.79 21.78
CA ARG A 292 33.91 -6.93 23.19
C ARG A 292 32.71 -7.09 24.12
N LEU A 293 31.68 -6.27 23.97
CA LEU A 293 30.46 -6.39 24.77
C LEU A 293 29.72 -7.71 24.52
N HIS A 294 29.64 -8.18 23.28
CA HIS A 294 29.02 -9.48 23.00
C HIS A 294 29.73 -10.64 23.72
N ARG A 295 31.07 -10.61 23.77
CA ARG A 295 31.87 -11.59 24.51
C ARG A 295 31.75 -11.44 26.03
N ASP A 296 31.81 -10.22 26.53
CA ASP A 296 31.89 -9.95 27.95
C ASP A 296 30.50 -9.95 28.65
N LEU A 297 29.40 -9.91 27.87
CA LEU A 297 28.02 -10.04 28.33
C LEU A 297 27.35 -11.40 27.98
N PHE A 298 27.69 -12.01 26.85
CA PHE A 298 27.04 -13.22 26.31
C PHE A 298 28.01 -14.34 25.87
N HIS A 299 29.32 -14.18 26.08
CA HIS A 299 30.36 -15.16 25.73
C HIS A 299 30.39 -15.56 24.24
N GLU A 300 30.03 -14.64 23.34
CA GLU A 300 29.95 -14.83 21.88
C GLU A 300 29.00 -15.96 21.43
N LYS A 301 28.10 -16.43 22.31
CA LYS A 301 27.13 -17.49 21.99
C LYS A 301 25.91 -16.93 21.27
N GLU A 302 25.75 -17.31 20.00
CA GLU A 302 24.54 -17.01 19.22
C GLU A 302 23.30 -17.71 19.81
N VAL A 303 22.18 -16.98 19.84
CA VAL A 303 20.91 -17.45 20.40
C VAL A 303 19.97 -17.94 19.29
N SER A 304 19.76 -19.26 19.22
CA SER A 304 18.89 -19.91 18.23
C SER A 304 17.40 -19.69 18.52
N PRO A 305 16.61 -19.13 17.57
CA PRO A 305 15.17 -19.01 17.73
C PRO A 305 14.44 -20.36 17.77
N ALA A 306 14.94 -21.38 17.08
CA ALA A 306 14.31 -22.70 17.03
C ALA A 306 14.34 -23.40 18.41
N ASP A 307 15.46 -23.26 19.14
CA ASP A 307 15.67 -23.85 20.45
C ASP A 307 14.71 -23.24 21.49
N ILE A 308 14.58 -21.91 21.46
CA ILE A 308 13.70 -21.16 22.37
C ILE A 308 12.22 -21.30 21.97
N TRP A 309 11.91 -21.53 20.69
CA TRP A 309 10.58 -21.97 20.27
C TRP A 309 10.23 -23.37 20.80
N ALA A 310 11.20 -24.30 20.84
CA ALA A 310 11.00 -25.62 21.43
C ALA A 310 10.76 -25.57 22.95
N VAL A 311 11.46 -24.69 23.68
CA VAL A 311 11.21 -24.44 25.12
C VAL A 311 9.86 -23.75 25.34
N SER A 312 9.60 -22.62 24.68
CA SER A 312 8.35 -21.86 24.89
C SER A 312 7.07 -22.61 24.50
N THR A 313 7.16 -23.62 23.62
CA THR A 313 6.06 -24.54 23.28
C THR A 313 6.02 -25.82 24.11
N GLY A 314 6.86 -25.96 25.14
CA GLY A 314 6.88 -27.12 26.05
C GLY A 314 7.36 -28.43 25.41
N LYS A 315 8.10 -28.36 24.30
CA LYS A 315 8.68 -29.53 23.61
C LYS A 315 10.05 -29.94 24.16
N SER A 316 10.73 -29.03 24.85
CA SER A 316 11.90 -29.34 25.69
C SER A 316 11.79 -28.62 27.02
N ASN A 317 12.21 -29.28 28.10
CA ASN A 317 12.29 -28.69 29.43
C ASN A 317 13.60 -27.92 29.67
N THR A 318 14.57 -28.03 28.75
CA THR A 318 15.85 -27.31 28.79
C THR A 318 16.30 -26.89 27.40
N ALA A 319 16.83 -25.67 27.27
CA ALA A 319 17.63 -25.27 26.12
C ALA A 319 19.08 -25.67 26.38
N THR A 320 19.49 -26.86 25.91
CA THR A 320 20.82 -27.44 26.14
C THR A 320 21.98 -26.68 25.47
N SER A 321 21.68 -25.60 24.74
CA SER A 321 22.60 -24.75 23.99
C SER A 321 22.83 -23.35 24.61
N THR A 322 21.88 -22.81 25.38
CA THR A 322 21.87 -21.38 25.78
C THR A 322 22.34 -21.14 27.21
N THR A 323 23.10 -20.07 27.45
CA THR A 323 23.48 -19.59 28.80
C THR A 323 22.37 -18.84 29.54
N LEU A 324 21.29 -18.47 28.85
CA LEU A 324 20.22 -17.64 29.39
C LEU A 324 19.08 -18.50 29.96
N PRO A 325 18.46 -18.14 31.11
CA PRO A 325 17.47 -18.94 31.82
C PRO A 325 16.07 -18.90 31.19
N TRP A 326 15.95 -19.32 29.93
CA TRP A 326 14.66 -19.39 29.22
C TRP A 326 13.71 -20.41 29.85
N THR A 327 12.47 -19.98 30.13
CA THR A 327 11.42 -20.82 30.72
C THR A 327 10.19 -20.94 29.82
N THR A 328 9.35 -21.94 30.10
CA THR A 328 8.10 -22.20 29.37
C THR A 328 6.97 -21.33 29.93
N LYS A 329 6.08 -20.81 29.07
CA LYS A 329 4.89 -20.09 29.54
C LYS A 329 3.72 -21.06 29.75
N PRO A 330 3.07 -21.11 30.92
CA PRO A 330 1.89 -21.96 31.15
C PRO A 330 0.67 -21.42 30.37
N ALA A 331 0.58 -21.78 29.09
CA ALA A 331 -0.45 -21.31 28.19
C ALA A 331 -1.66 -22.28 28.15
N SER A 332 -2.73 -21.92 28.85
CA SER A 332 -4.04 -22.58 28.65
C SER A 332 -4.57 -22.29 27.23
N PHE A 333 -5.09 -23.32 26.56
CA PHE A 333 -5.58 -23.25 25.18
C PHE A 333 -6.68 -22.18 24.98
N ALA A 334 -7.44 -21.88 26.03
CA ALA A 334 -8.45 -20.82 26.04
C ALA A 334 -7.86 -19.41 25.80
N THR A 335 -6.65 -19.15 26.30
CA THR A 335 -6.03 -17.81 26.25
C THR A 335 -5.71 -17.39 24.81
N SER A 336 -5.29 -18.32 23.94
CA SER A 336 -5.02 -18.03 22.53
C SER A 336 -6.28 -17.71 21.73
N ALA A 337 -7.41 -18.35 22.02
CA ALA A 337 -8.70 -18.05 21.38
C ALA A 337 -9.22 -16.65 21.76
N VAL A 338 -9.08 -16.27 23.04
CA VAL A 338 -9.42 -14.92 23.54
C VAL A 338 -8.47 -13.86 22.98
N ALA A 339 -7.17 -14.16 22.85
CA ALA A 339 -6.21 -13.25 22.23
C ALA A 339 -6.52 -13.01 20.75
N CYS A 340 -6.76 -14.06 19.97
CA CYS A 340 -7.11 -13.98 18.56
C CYS A 340 -8.41 -13.19 18.33
N THR A 341 -9.46 -13.44 19.12
CA THR A 341 -10.73 -12.68 19.02
C THR A 341 -10.56 -11.22 19.44
N LYS A 342 -9.73 -10.90 20.45
CA LYS A 342 -9.42 -9.51 20.85
C LYS A 342 -8.64 -8.76 19.77
N GLU A 343 -7.62 -9.38 19.17
CA GLU A 343 -6.87 -8.84 18.02
C GLU A 343 -7.79 -8.55 16.83
N ILE A 344 -8.68 -9.47 16.49
CA ILE A 344 -9.62 -9.31 15.37
C ILE A 344 -10.65 -8.21 15.67
N LEU A 345 -11.24 -8.15 16.88
CA LEU A 345 -12.17 -7.09 17.27
C LEU A 345 -11.50 -5.70 17.30
N GLY A 346 -10.24 -5.62 17.74
CA GLY A 346 -9.46 -4.38 17.74
C GLY A 346 -9.24 -3.80 16.34
N ASN A 347 -9.22 -4.65 15.32
CA ASN A 347 -9.05 -4.28 13.91
C ASN A 347 -10.38 -4.12 13.14
N LEU A 348 -11.54 -4.33 13.77
CA LEU A 348 -12.84 -4.10 13.12
C LEU A 348 -13.18 -2.60 13.01
N PRO A 349 -13.49 -2.08 11.80
CA PRO A 349 -13.80 -0.66 11.62
C PRO A 349 -15.09 -0.30 12.37
N GLY A 350 -14.96 0.67 13.29
CA GLY A 350 -16.04 1.11 14.19
C GLY A 350 -15.77 0.76 15.66
N ILE A 351 -15.31 -0.46 15.95
CA ILE A 351 -15.04 -0.93 17.32
C ILE A 351 -13.72 -0.36 17.85
N ALA A 352 -12.69 -0.25 16.99
CA ALA A 352 -11.38 0.32 17.33
C ALA A 352 -11.47 1.67 18.06
N LYS A 353 -12.35 2.58 17.59
CA LYS A 353 -12.55 3.93 18.16
C LYS A 353 -13.17 3.95 19.56
N LEU A 354 -13.79 2.85 20.00
CA LEU A 354 -14.28 2.67 21.37
C LEU A 354 -13.21 2.03 22.25
N SER A 355 -12.42 1.07 21.72
CA SER A 355 -11.37 0.39 22.48
C SER A 355 -10.10 1.23 22.69
N GLN A 356 -9.81 2.22 21.84
CA GLN A 356 -8.59 3.05 21.91
C GLN A 356 -8.77 4.37 22.69
N LYS A 357 -9.91 4.59 23.36
CA LYS A 357 -10.07 5.75 24.25
C LYS A 357 -9.40 5.51 25.61
N ARG A 358 -8.09 5.76 25.70
CA ARG A 358 -7.39 6.00 26.97
C ARG A 358 -6.37 7.14 26.87
N THR A 359 -6.01 7.65 28.05
CA THR A 359 -5.51 9.02 28.25
C THR A 359 -4.11 9.25 27.70
N ILE A 360 -3.97 10.19 26.77
CA ILE A 360 -2.68 10.88 26.54
C ILE A 360 -2.50 11.83 27.72
N VAL A 361 -1.52 11.56 28.59
CA VAL A 361 -1.08 12.52 29.62
C VAL A 361 -0.04 13.43 28.99
N THR A 362 -0.49 14.54 28.43
CA THR A 362 0.40 15.57 27.88
C THR A 362 1.04 16.33 29.04
N SER A 363 2.33 16.09 29.30
CA SER A 363 3.13 16.94 30.19
C SER A 363 3.29 18.33 29.58
N GLU A 364 3.11 19.40 30.38
CA GLU A 364 3.21 20.77 29.89
C GLU A 364 4.64 21.10 29.39
N PRO A 365 4.79 21.70 28.19
CA PRO A 365 6.09 22.15 27.73
C PRO A 365 6.53 23.43 28.45
N MET A 366 7.69 23.40 29.09
CA MET A 366 8.28 24.59 29.72
C MET A 366 8.59 25.68 28.68
N VAL A 367 8.22 26.93 28.99
CA VAL A 367 8.48 28.08 28.13
C VAL A 367 9.98 28.42 28.13
N VAL A 368 10.61 28.35 26.96
CA VAL A 368 11.99 28.81 26.72
C VAL A 368 12.00 29.94 25.69
N SER A 369 12.94 30.87 25.84
CA SER A 369 12.87 32.22 25.25
C SER A 369 13.02 32.27 23.72
N LYS A 370 12.36 33.28 23.12
CA LYS A 370 12.50 33.62 21.69
C LYS A 370 13.91 34.15 21.38
N ARG A 371 14.51 33.66 20.28
CA ARG A 371 15.46 34.42 19.47
C ARG A 371 15.00 34.46 18.01
N THR A 372 15.54 35.39 17.26
CA THR A 372 15.05 35.85 15.95
C THR A 372 15.27 34.85 14.82
N ARG A 373 14.29 34.77 13.91
CA ARG A 373 14.43 34.06 12.62
C ARG A 373 15.36 34.85 11.69
N SER A 374 16.13 34.14 10.87
CA SER A 374 16.58 34.58 9.55
C SER A 374 15.68 33.97 8.47
N GLU A 375 15.63 34.57 7.28
CA GLU A 375 14.57 34.33 6.30
C GLU A 375 15.02 33.39 5.17
N LEU A 376 14.46 32.18 5.14
CA LEU A 376 14.25 31.37 3.94
C LEU A 376 12.90 30.63 4.07
N PRO A 377 12.11 30.47 2.99
CA PRO A 377 10.80 29.86 3.05
C PRO A 377 10.86 28.33 3.17
N SER A 378 9.93 27.74 3.92
CA SER A 378 9.77 26.29 4.09
C SER A 378 8.71 25.72 3.10
N PRO A 379 8.69 24.39 2.83
CA PRO A 379 7.83 23.77 1.80
C PRO A 379 6.31 23.87 2.01
N LEU A 380 5.85 24.61 3.03
CA LEU A 380 4.44 24.98 3.19
C LEU A 380 3.95 26.00 2.14
N PHE A 381 4.87 26.66 1.41
CA PHE A 381 4.50 27.63 0.36
C PHE A 381 3.69 26.99 -0.78
N LEU A 382 4.04 25.78 -1.24
CA LEU A 382 3.30 25.08 -2.29
C LEU A 382 1.83 24.83 -1.92
N SER A 383 1.55 24.48 -0.65
CA SER A 383 0.18 24.35 -0.15
C SER A 383 -0.53 25.70 0.03
N SER A 384 0.19 26.81 0.14
CA SER A 384 -0.40 28.14 0.37
C SER A 384 -0.91 28.82 -0.90
N VAL A 385 -0.41 28.45 -2.08
CA VAL A 385 -0.83 29.05 -3.36
C VAL A 385 -2.23 28.55 -3.78
N PHE A 386 -2.52 27.25 -3.61
CA PHE A 386 -3.82 26.66 -4.05
C PHE A 386 -4.66 26.00 -2.96
N GLY A 387 -4.18 25.87 -1.72
CA GLY A 387 -4.84 25.14 -0.63
C GLY A 387 -6.18 25.71 -0.13
N SER A 388 -6.64 26.85 -0.66
CA SER A 388 -7.97 27.40 -0.38
C SER A 388 -8.54 28.21 -1.56
N ARG A 389 -8.53 27.63 -2.78
CA ARG A 389 -9.18 28.27 -3.94
C ARG A 389 -10.66 28.59 -3.67
N ALA A 390 -11.09 29.76 -4.13
CA ALA A 390 -12.51 30.06 -4.31
C ALA A 390 -13.09 29.15 -5.42
N PRO A 391 -14.41 28.84 -5.41
CA PRO A 391 -15.00 27.96 -6.41
C PRO A 391 -14.83 28.56 -7.83
N THR A 392 -14.26 27.76 -8.74
CA THR A 392 -14.04 28.12 -10.16
C THR A 392 -15.34 28.56 -10.84
N ALA A 393 -15.28 29.40 -11.87
CA ALA A 393 -16.48 29.82 -12.61
C ALA A 393 -17.33 28.63 -13.11
N SER A 394 -16.69 27.52 -13.53
CA SER A 394 -17.37 26.27 -13.87
C SER A 394 -18.02 25.55 -12.68
N GLN A 395 -17.42 25.61 -11.49
CA GLN A 395 -17.93 25.03 -10.24
C GLN A 395 -19.08 25.84 -9.64
N ILE A 396 -19.10 27.17 -9.86
CA ILE A 396 -20.24 28.04 -9.54
C ILE A 396 -21.43 27.73 -10.47
N GLN A 397 -21.17 27.47 -11.76
CA GLN A 397 -22.22 27.10 -12.71
C GLN A 397 -22.75 25.67 -12.49
N ASN A 398 -21.89 24.72 -12.13
CA ASN A 398 -22.25 23.33 -11.84
C ASN A 398 -21.54 22.88 -10.55
N PRO A 399 -22.26 22.71 -9.42
CA PRO A 399 -21.63 22.35 -8.16
C PRO A 399 -20.93 20.98 -8.25
N PRO A 400 -19.80 20.79 -7.56
CA PRO A 400 -19.00 19.57 -7.67
C PRO A 400 -19.76 18.32 -7.15
N PRO A 401 -19.41 17.12 -7.65
CA PRO A 401 -19.93 15.86 -7.12
C PRO A 401 -19.64 15.67 -5.63
N PRO A 402 -20.39 14.79 -4.94
CA PRO A 402 -19.85 14.11 -3.77
C PRO A 402 -18.63 13.28 -4.19
N ALA A 403 -17.58 13.26 -3.36
CA ALA A 403 -16.37 12.50 -3.63
C ALA A 403 -16.65 11.01 -3.92
N SER A 404 -15.91 10.45 -4.88
CA SER A 404 -16.16 9.14 -5.47
C SER A 404 -16.19 7.97 -4.48
N SER A 405 -16.97 6.95 -4.83
CA SER A 405 -17.18 5.70 -4.08
C SER A 405 -15.99 4.72 -4.09
N THR A 406 -14.79 5.27 -4.25
CA THR A 406 -13.47 4.64 -4.13
C THR A 406 -12.48 5.46 -3.30
N LYS A 407 -12.68 6.78 -3.18
CA LYS A 407 -12.04 7.62 -2.15
C LYS A 407 -12.68 7.37 -0.77
N SER A 408 -14.02 7.36 -0.72
CA SER A 408 -14.76 7.05 0.51
C SER A 408 -14.60 5.57 0.91
N GLY A 409 -13.94 5.32 2.04
CA GLY A 409 -13.78 3.98 2.62
C GLY A 409 -12.41 3.30 2.46
N ARG A 410 -11.34 4.04 2.14
CA ARG A 410 -9.95 3.51 2.13
C ARG A 410 -9.39 3.23 3.54
N PHE A 411 -9.99 2.28 4.25
CA PHE A 411 -9.29 1.48 5.26
C PHE A 411 -8.76 0.21 4.58
N PHE A 412 -7.52 -0.18 4.91
CA PHE A 412 -6.72 -1.28 4.32
C PHE A 412 -6.19 -1.09 2.88
N GLY A 413 -4.86 -1.21 2.75
CA GLY A 413 -4.16 -1.73 1.55
C GLY A 413 -3.99 -0.82 0.32
N LYS A 414 -2.82 -0.15 0.19
CA LYS A 414 -2.30 0.31 -1.11
C LYS A 414 -1.78 -0.91 -1.93
N ALA A 415 -2.67 -1.69 -2.54
CA ALA A 415 -2.28 -2.83 -3.39
C ALA A 415 -3.15 -2.94 -4.66
N ASN A 416 -2.56 -2.69 -5.84
CA ASN A 416 -3.28 -2.61 -7.12
C ASN A 416 -3.48 -3.98 -7.82
N ILE A 417 -3.77 -5.02 -7.05
CA ILE A 417 -3.94 -6.39 -7.56
C ILE A 417 -5.35 -6.56 -8.16
N GLY A 418 -5.40 -6.78 -9.48
CA GLY A 418 -6.57 -7.34 -10.16
C GLY A 418 -7.29 -6.45 -11.16
N HIS A 419 -6.58 -5.88 -12.14
CA HIS A 419 -7.21 -5.39 -13.37
C HIS A 419 -7.74 -6.56 -14.22
N THR A 420 -6.88 -7.52 -14.53
CA THR A 420 -7.16 -8.70 -15.38
C THR A 420 -8.00 -9.79 -14.68
N PHE A 421 -7.61 -10.21 -13.47
CA PHE A 421 -8.26 -11.33 -12.76
C PHE A 421 -9.73 -11.06 -12.38
N ARG A 422 -10.14 -9.78 -12.25
CA ARG A 422 -11.54 -9.40 -11.97
C ARG A 422 -12.45 -9.50 -13.18
N HIS A 423 -11.94 -9.52 -14.41
CA HIS A 423 -12.81 -9.56 -15.60
C HIS A 423 -13.38 -10.95 -15.83
N LYS A 424 -12.53 -12.00 -15.86
CA LYS A 424 -12.92 -13.41 -16.06
C LYS A 424 -13.81 -13.99 -14.96
N SER A 425 -13.98 -13.28 -13.84
CA SER A 425 -14.81 -13.62 -12.68
C SER A 425 -16.05 -12.71 -12.53
N ALA A 426 -16.51 -12.09 -13.62
CA ALA A 426 -17.74 -11.29 -13.65
C ALA A 426 -18.92 -12.09 -14.24
N GLY A 427 -20.12 -11.95 -13.67
CA GLY A 427 -21.35 -12.54 -14.22
C GLY A 427 -21.70 -13.96 -13.78
N ALA A 428 -20.85 -14.67 -13.05
CA ALA A 428 -21.12 -16.05 -12.60
C ALA A 428 -22.35 -16.18 -11.67
N PHE A 429 -22.63 -15.15 -10.85
CA PHE A 429 -23.77 -15.11 -9.93
C PHE A 429 -24.53 -13.79 -10.09
N GLY A 430 -25.77 -13.89 -10.57
CA GLY A 430 -26.67 -12.78 -10.90
C GLY A 430 -27.64 -13.19 -12.03
N PRO A 431 -28.81 -12.55 -12.16
CA PRO A 431 -29.78 -12.90 -13.19
C PRO A 431 -29.29 -12.52 -14.59
N ASP A 432 -29.62 -13.32 -15.59
CA ASP A 432 -28.92 -13.36 -16.88
C ASP A 432 -28.86 -12.03 -17.65
N LEU A 433 -29.96 -11.27 -17.66
CA LEU A 433 -30.02 -9.98 -18.35
C LEU A 433 -28.95 -9.01 -17.79
N ALA A 434 -28.95 -8.86 -16.47
CA ALA A 434 -28.09 -7.93 -15.74
C ALA A 434 -26.60 -8.33 -15.68
N LYS A 435 -26.21 -9.50 -16.21
CA LYS A 435 -24.80 -9.95 -16.22
C LYS A 435 -23.92 -9.01 -17.03
N LYS A 436 -24.34 -8.62 -18.24
CA LYS A 436 -23.58 -7.74 -19.14
C LYS A 436 -23.34 -6.36 -18.52
N LEU A 437 -24.38 -5.76 -17.96
CA LEU A 437 -24.27 -4.43 -17.36
C LEU A 437 -23.52 -4.46 -16.01
N SER A 438 -23.59 -5.58 -15.28
CA SER A 438 -22.76 -5.81 -14.09
C SER A 438 -21.27 -5.94 -14.41
N GLN A 439 -20.93 -6.55 -15.55
CA GLN A 439 -19.56 -6.64 -16.05
C GLN A 439 -19.04 -5.25 -16.43
N LEU A 440 -19.81 -4.45 -17.16
CA LEU A 440 -19.45 -3.06 -17.49
C LEU A 440 -19.19 -2.23 -16.21
N VAL A 441 -20.12 -2.18 -15.26
CA VAL A 441 -19.96 -1.42 -13.99
C VAL A 441 -18.75 -1.88 -13.16
N LYS A 442 -18.28 -3.13 -13.35
CA LYS A 442 -17.05 -3.67 -12.74
C LYS A 442 -15.79 -3.22 -13.48
N MET A 443 -15.83 -3.13 -14.82
CA MET A 443 -14.77 -2.55 -15.66
C MET A 443 -14.61 -1.06 -15.41
N GLU A 444 -15.72 -0.30 -15.32
CA GLU A 444 -15.69 1.13 -15.02
C GLU A 444 -15.08 1.41 -13.62
N LYS A 445 -15.34 0.55 -12.63
CA LYS A 445 -14.67 0.63 -11.31
C LYS A 445 -13.16 0.28 -11.36
N ASN A 446 -12.69 -0.34 -12.44
CA ASN A 446 -11.26 -0.56 -12.66
C ASN A 446 -10.63 0.65 -13.35
N VAL A 447 -11.22 1.15 -14.45
CA VAL A 447 -10.77 2.36 -15.17
C VAL A 447 -10.64 3.55 -14.22
N MET A 448 -11.68 3.82 -13.44
CA MET A 448 -11.69 4.89 -12.43
C MET A 448 -10.55 4.76 -11.39
N ARG A 449 -10.15 3.53 -11.03
CA ARG A 449 -9.03 3.31 -10.09
C ARG A 449 -7.65 3.38 -10.74
N SER A 450 -7.56 3.18 -12.06
CA SER A 450 -6.36 3.54 -12.82
C SER A 450 -6.22 5.06 -12.93
N MET A 451 -7.32 5.81 -13.09
CA MET A 451 -7.31 7.28 -13.04
C MET A 451 -6.92 7.81 -11.65
N GLU A 452 -7.47 7.25 -10.55
CA GLU A 452 -7.04 7.54 -9.16
C GLU A 452 -5.55 7.21 -8.88
N LEU A 453 -4.94 6.33 -9.68
CA LEU A 453 -3.50 6.08 -9.61
C LEU A 453 -2.76 7.20 -10.33
N VAL A 454 -3.03 7.37 -11.63
CA VAL A 454 -2.33 8.32 -12.51
C VAL A 454 -2.30 9.75 -11.97
N SER A 455 -3.42 10.22 -11.39
CA SER A 455 -3.50 11.52 -10.69
C SER A 455 -2.42 11.66 -9.60
N ARG A 456 -2.31 10.68 -8.68
CA ARG A 456 -1.31 10.71 -7.60
C ARG A 456 0.11 10.58 -8.12
N GLU A 457 0.37 9.61 -8.99
CA GLU A 457 1.73 9.41 -9.51
C GLU A 457 2.20 10.67 -10.27
N ARG A 458 1.28 11.43 -10.89
CA ARG A 458 1.57 12.72 -11.52
C ARG A 458 1.89 13.83 -10.50
N MET A 459 1.21 13.88 -9.36
CA MET A 459 1.58 14.76 -8.24
C MET A 459 2.97 14.43 -7.66
N GLU A 460 3.28 13.13 -7.54
CA GLU A 460 4.58 12.65 -7.05
C GLU A 460 5.71 12.94 -8.07
N VAL A 461 5.45 12.79 -9.38
CA VAL A 461 6.34 13.22 -10.48
C VAL A 461 6.57 14.74 -10.50
N ALA A 462 5.52 15.54 -10.29
CA ALA A 462 5.63 17.01 -10.22
C ALA A 462 6.59 17.47 -9.12
N GLN A 463 6.49 16.88 -7.93
CA GLN A 463 7.39 17.17 -6.82
C GLN A 463 8.82 16.75 -7.14
N GLN A 464 9.01 15.57 -7.73
CA GLN A 464 10.34 15.07 -8.09
C GLN A 464 11.01 15.87 -9.21
N LEU A 465 10.24 16.49 -10.12
CA LEU A 465 10.77 17.40 -11.16
C LEU A 465 11.37 18.67 -10.53
N SER A 466 10.63 19.35 -9.65
CA SER A 466 11.08 20.55 -8.92
C SER A 466 12.34 20.23 -8.07
N ILE A 467 12.32 19.13 -7.31
CA ILE A 467 13.46 18.69 -6.47
C ILE A 467 14.71 18.34 -7.31
N TRP A 468 14.55 17.89 -8.55
CA TRP A 468 15.68 17.64 -9.45
C TRP A 468 16.27 18.95 -9.98
N GLY A 469 15.40 19.89 -10.39
CA GLY A 469 15.81 21.18 -10.94
C GLY A 469 16.47 22.14 -9.94
N GLU A 470 16.14 22.03 -8.65
CA GLU A 470 16.80 22.78 -7.56
C GLU A 470 18.34 22.58 -7.55
N ALA A 471 18.85 21.50 -8.16
CA ALA A 471 20.27 21.19 -8.27
C ALA A 471 20.89 21.51 -9.66
N CYS A 472 20.19 22.26 -10.51
CA CYS A 472 20.63 22.68 -11.84
C CYS A 472 20.96 24.19 -11.90
N ASP A 473 21.28 24.69 -13.10
CA ASP A 473 21.46 26.12 -13.37
C ASP A 473 20.17 26.92 -13.11
N ASP A 474 20.29 28.23 -12.85
CA ASP A 474 19.20 29.12 -12.39
C ASP A 474 17.96 29.12 -13.30
N ASP A 475 18.17 29.04 -14.62
CA ASP A 475 17.11 28.99 -15.65
C ASP A 475 16.34 27.68 -15.62
N VAL A 476 17.05 26.55 -15.53
CA VAL A 476 16.47 25.21 -15.39
C VAL A 476 15.73 25.09 -14.07
N SER A 477 16.30 25.60 -12.97
CA SER A 477 15.71 25.55 -11.62
C SER A 477 14.36 26.27 -11.55
N ASP A 478 14.28 27.51 -12.06
CA ASP A 478 13.04 28.28 -12.02
C ASP A 478 11.94 27.67 -12.92
N VAL A 479 12.28 27.26 -14.14
CA VAL A 479 11.34 26.70 -15.11
C VAL A 479 10.83 25.33 -14.67
N THR A 480 11.69 24.46 -14.14
CA THR A 480 11.27 23.13 -13.64
C THR A 480 10.40 23.20 -12.40
N ASP A 481 10.59 24.20 -11.52
CA ASP A 481 9.66 24.50 -10.42
C ASP A 481 8.27 24.89 -10.96
N LYS A 482 8.18 25.83 -11.92
CA LYS A 482 6.89 26.23 -12.51
C LYS A 482 6.23 25.08 -13.29
N LEU A 483 7.01 24.25 -13.99
CA LEU A 483 6.52 23.02 -14.63
C LEU A 483 6.02 22.00 -13.60
N GLY A 484 6.69 21.87 -12.44
CA GLY A 484 6.21 21.08 -11.31
C GLY A 484 4.83 21.55 -10.84
N VAL A 485 4.67 22.86 -10.63
CA VAL A 485 3.36 23.46 -10.27
C VAL A 485 2.26 23.12 -11.28
N LEU A 486 2.54 23.24 -12.58
CA LEU A 486 1.57 22.91 -13.64
C LEU A 486 1.24 21.41 -13.71
N ILE A 487 2.24 20.53 -13.57
CA ILE A 487 2.02 19.06 -13.59
C ILE A 487 1.24 18.61 -12.34
N TYR A 488 1.45 19.26 -11.19
CA TYR A 488 0.67 19.04 -9.97
C TYR A 488 -0.80 19.42 -10.16
N GLU A 489 -1.08 20.61 -10.73
CA GLU A 489 -2.45 21.06 -11.05
C GLU A 489 -3.16 20.07 -12.00
N ILE A 490 -2.46 19.48 -12.97
CA ILE A 490 -3.06 18.42 -13.80
C ILE A 490 -3.47 17.21 -12.95
N GLY A 491 -2.66 16.81 -11.97
CA GLY A 491 -3.01 15.73 -11.03
C GLY A 491 -4.29 16.03 -10.24
N GLU A 492 -4.46 17.26 -9.75
CA GLU A 492 -5.68 17.73 -9.07
C GLU A 492 -6.90 17.74 -10.02
N LEU A 493 -6.72 18.17 -11.27
CA LEU A 493 -7.78 18.15 -12.28
C LEU A 493 -8.17 16.73 -12.72
N GLU A 494 -7.25 15.76 -12.67
CA GLU A 494 -7.56 14.33 -12.85
C GLU A 494 -8.34 13.77 -11.65
N ASP A 495 -8.01 14.17 -10.41
CA ASP A 495 -8.73 13.72 -9.21
C ASP A 495 -10.17 14.28 -9.15
N GLN A 496 -10.37 15.54 -9.60
CA GLN A 496 -11.69 16.15 -9.80
C GLN A 496 -12.49 15.49 -10.93
N TYR A 497 -11.81 15.08 -12.01
CA TYR A 497 -12.44 14.34 -13.12
C TYR A 497 -12.94 12.96 -12.66
N VAL A 498 -12.16 12.24 -11.84
CA VAL A 498 -12.55 10.95 -11.24
C VAL A 498 -13.87 11.04 -10.48
N ASP A 499 -14.10 12.11 -9.71
CA ASP A 499 -15.33 12.26 -8.93
C ASP A 499 -16.56 12.49 -9.82
N ARG A 500 -16.39 13.16 -10.97
CA ARG A 500 -17.46 13.27 -11.98
C ARG A 500 -17.65 11.96 -12.76
N TYR A 501 -16.57 11.21 -13.01
CA TYR A 501 -16.61 9.90 -13.65
C TYR A 501 -17.43 8.89 -12.82
N ASP A 502 -17.37 8.98 -11.49
CA ASP A 502 -18.19 8.11 -10.64
C ASP A 502 -19.70 8.42 -10.74
N GLN A 503 -20.11 9.65 -11.05
CA GLN A 503 -21.52 9.96 -11.31
C GLN A 503 -22.05 9.21 -12.54
N TYR A 504 -21.28 9.17 -13.62
CA TYR A 504 -21.55 8.33 -14.80
C TYR A 504 -21.70 6.86 -14.37
N ARG A 505 -20.69 6.31 -13.70
CA ARG A 505 -20.65 4.90 -13.26
C ARG A 505 -21.82 4.54 -12.34
N VAL A 506 -22.17 5.39 -11.38
CA VAL A 506 -23.29 5.21 -10.45
C VAL A 506 -24.63 5.27 -11.18
N THR A 507 -24.74 6.10 -12.21
CA THR A 507 -25.95 6.16 -13.06
C THR A 507 -26.12 4.86 -13.87
N ILE A 508 -25.06 4.32 -14.46
CA ILE A 508 -25.10 3.00 -15.13
C ILE A 508 -25.40 1.86 -14.12
N LYS A 509 -24.84 1.91 -12.90
CA LYS A 509 -25.19 0.98 -11.81
C LYS A 509 -26.68 1.03 -11.46
N SER A 510 -27.32 2.20 -11.55
CA SER A 510 -28.75 2.36 -11.30
C SER A 510 -29.59 1.59 -12.33
N ILE A 511 -29.26 1.69 -13.62
CA ILE A 511 -29.90 0.91 -14.69
C ILE A 511 -29.83 -0.59 -14.36
N ARG A 512 -28.65 -1.09 -14.00
CA ARG A 512 -28.44 -2.52 -13.64
C ARG A 512 -29.29 -2.96 -12.44
N ASN A 513 -29.48 -2.08 -11.45
CA ASN A 513 -30.34 -2.40 -10.31
C ASN A 513 -31.82 -2.56 -10.74
N ILE A 514 -32.30 -1.69 -11.63
CA ILE A 514 -33.68 -1.74 -12.16
C ILE A 514 -33.86 -2.98 -13.04
N GLU A 515 -32.93 -3.23 -13.96
CA GLU A 515 -32.85 -4.42 -14.81
C GLU A 515 -32.96 -5.72 -13.98
N ALA A 516 -32.20 -5.82 -12.89
CA ALA A 516 -32.26 -6.95 -11.97
C ALA A 516 -33.59 -7.05 -11.19
N SER A 517 -34.29 -5.93 -10.95
CA SER A 517 -35.56 -5.90 -10.22
C SER A 517 -36.78 -6.35 -11.04
N VAL A 518 -36.67 -6.35 -12.37
CA VAL A 518 -37.74 -6.81 -13.29
C VAL A 518 -37.74 -8.33 -13.47
N GLN A 519 -36.59 -8.98 -13.29
CA GLN A 519 -36.42 -10.43 -13.51
C GLN A 519 -37.44 -11.31 -12.75
N PRO A 520 -37.77 -11.07 -11.46
CA PRO A 520 -38.79 -11.86 -10.76
C PRO A 520 -40.20 -11.81 -11.38
N SER A 521 -40.52 -10.77 -12.15
CA SER A 521 -41.78 -10.68 -12.91
C SER A 521 -41.77 -11.64 -14.10
N ARG A 522 -40.66 -11.65 -14.86
CA ARG A 522 -40.42 -12.60 -15.96
C ARG A 522 -40.42 -14.05 -15.48
N ASP A 523 -39.69 -14.33 -14.39
CA ASP A 523 -39.61 -15.66 -13.77
C ASP A 523 -40.99 -16.17 -13.34
N ARG A 524 -41.82 -15.28 -12.79
CA ARG A 524 -43.20 -15.60 -12.39
C ARG A 524 -44.09 -15.88 -13.60
N LYS A 525 -44.02 -15.06 -14.66
CA LYS A 525 -44.73 -15.30 -15.93
C LYS A 525 -44.37 -16.68 -16.48
N GLN A 526 -43.07 -16.97 -16.65
CA GLN A 526 -42.59 -18.24 -17.20
C GLN A 526 -43.07 -19.43 -16.35
N LYS A 527 -42.92 -19.35 -15.03
CA LYS A 527 -43.33 -20.42 -14.11
C LYS A 527 -44.83 -20.75 -14.17
N ILE A 528 -45.69 -19.75 -14.37
CA ILE A 528 -47.14 -19.98 -14.56
C ILE A 528 -47.40 -20.65 -15.91
N THR A 529 -46.75 -20.20 -16.99
CA THR A 529 -46.81 -20.84 -18.32
C THR A 529 -46.38 -22.31 -18.27
N ASP A 530 -45.26 -22.61 -17.60
CA ASP A 530 -44.75 -23.98 -17.43
C ASP A 530 -45.73 -24.87 -16.64
N GLN A 531 -46.38 -24.32 -15.61
CA GLN A 531 -47.41 -25.03 -14.84
C GLN A 531 -48.67 -25.30 -15.67
N ILE A 532 -49.11 -24.34 -16.50
CA ILE A 532 -50.23 -24.53 -17.44
C ILE A 532 -49.88 -25.61 -18.47
N ALA A 533 -48.68 -25.58 -19.05
CA ALA A 533 -48.22 -26.59 -20.01
C ALA A 533 -48.14 -27.98 -19.37
N GLN A 534 -47.59 -28.09 -18.15
CA GLN A 534 -47.50 -29.36 -17.43
C GLN A 534 -48.88 -29.92 -17.05
N LEU A 535 -49.83 -29.07 -16.64
CA LEU A 535 -51.18 -29.50 -16.31
C LEU A 535 -51.99 -29.88 -17.56
N LYS A 536 -51.88 -29.13 -18.66
CA LYS A 536 -52.50 -29.49 -19.96
C LYS A 536 -51.98 -30.82 -20.51
N TYR A 537 -50.74 -31.20 -20.20
CA TYR A 537 -50.19 -32.52 -20.55
C TYR A 537 -50.63 -33.65 -19.61
N LYS A 538 -50.68 -33.42 -18.28
CA LYS A 538 -50.96 -34.47 -17.27
C LYS A 538 -52.45 -34.65 -16.93
N GLU A 539 -53.19 -33.55 -16.82
CA GLU A 539 -54.59 -33.52 -16.36
C GLU A 539 -55.41 -32.52 -17.21
N PRO A 540 -55.74 -32.83 -18.48
CA PRO A 540 -56.40 -31.88 -19.39
C PRO A 540 -57.72 -31.29 -18.86
N ASN A 541 -58.42 -32.03 -18.00
CA ASN A 541 -59.72 -31.66 -17.42
C ASN A 541 -59.60 -30.99 -16.03
N SER A 542 -58.38 -30.61 -15.59
CA SER A 542 -58.16 -30.06 -14.24
C SER A 542 -58.68 -28.61 -14.15
N PRO A 543 -59.63 -28.27 -13.25
CA PRO A 543 -60.19 -26.92 -13.14
C PRO A 543 -59.16 -25.85 -12.72
N LYS A 544 -57.99 -26.29 -12.24
CA LYS A 544 -56.83 -25.43 -11.94
C LYS A 544 -56.28 -24.71 -13.19
N ILE A 545 -56.48 -25.26 -14.38
CA ILE A 545 -55.99 -24.66 -15.64
C ILE A 545 -56.60 -23.27 -15.84
N VAL A 546 -57.93 -23.13 -15.67
CA VAL A 546 -58.65 -21.85 -15.84
C VAL A 546 -58.18 -20.81 -14.82
N VAL A 547 -57.88 -21.23 -13.58
CA VAL A 547 -57.36 -20.35 -12.53
C VAL A 547 -55.95 -19.85 -12.90
N LEU A 548 -55.07 -20.74 -13.34
CA LEU A 548 -53.71 -20.38 -13.74
C LEU A 548 -53.68 -19.53 -15.02
N GLU A 549 -54.60 -19.73 -15.95
CA GLU A 549 -54.75 -18.87 -17.14
C GLU A 549 -55.14 -17.44 -16.74
N GLN A 550 -56.05 -17.27 -15.76
CA GLN A 550 -56.38 -15.96 -15.20
C GLN A 550 -55.21 -15.34 -14.42
N GLU A 551 -54.41 -16.13 -13.71
CA GLU A 551 -53.17 -15.67 -13.07
C GLU A 551 -52.09 -15.29 -14.10
N LEU A 552 -52.01 -16.00 -15.24
CA LEU A 552 -51.09 -15.68 -16.33
C LEU A 552 -51.42 -14.32 -16.92
N VAL A 553 -52.66 -14.07 -17.32
CA VAL A 553 -53.09 -12.76 -17.86
C VAL A 553 -52.74 -11.61 -16.91
N ARG A 554 -52.87 -11.83 -15.59
CA ARG A 554 -52.43 -10.87 -14.58
C ARG A 554 -50.90 -10.71 -14.54
N ALA A 555 -50.15 -11.80 -14.54
CA ALA A 555 -48.68 -11.77 -14.54
C ALA A 555 -48.11 -11.14 -15.81
N GLU A 556 -48.76 -11.31 -16.96
CA GLU A 556 -48.40 -10.66 -18.22
C GLU A 556 -48.61 -9.14 -18.15
N ALA A 557 -49.74 -8.67 -17.62
CA ALA A 557 -49.96 -7.24 -17.40
C ALA A 557 -48.94 -6.64 -16.41
N GLU A 558 -48.62 -7.35 -15.32
CA GLU A 558 -47.59 -6.94 -14.36
C GLU A 558 -46.17 -6.93 -14.99
N SER A 559 -45.88 -7.85 -15.91
CA SER A 559 -44.63 -7.88 -16.67
C SER A 559 -44.53 -6.75 -17.71
N LEU A 560 -45.58 -6.51 -18.49
CA LEU A 560 -45.60 -5.45 -19.53
C LEU A 560 -45.37 -4.06 -18.94
N VAL A 561 -45.95 -3.76 -17.77
CA VAL A 561 -45.70 -2.51 -17.05
C VAL A 561 -44.24 -2.40 -16.59
N ALA A 562 -43.64 -3.50 -16.10
CA ALA A 562 -42.26 -3.53 -15.67
C ALA A 562 -41.27 -3.34 -16.83
N GLU A 563 -41.51 -3.95 -17.99
CA GLU A 563 -40.70 -3.76 -19.20
C GLU A 563 -40.80 -2.33 -19.75
N ALA A 564 -42.01 -1.75 -19.78
CA ALA A 564 -42.20 -0.36 -20.19
C ALA A 564 -41.45 0.62 -19.25
N GLN A 565 -41.47 0.37 -17.93
CA GLN A 565 -40.68 1.15 -16.98
C GLN A 565 -39.17 0.98 -17.18
N LEU A 566 -38.69 -0.26 -17.37
CA LEU A 566 -37.28 -0.55 -17.64
C LEU A 566 -36.80 0.15 -18.93
N SER A 567 -37.56 0.06 -20.02
CA SER A 567 -37.23 0.67 -21.31
C SER A 567 -37.18 2.20 -21.23
N ASN A 568 -38.09 2.82 -20.48
CA ASN A 568 -38.12 4.27 -20.28
C ASN A 568 -36.96 4.75 -19.39
N ILE A 569 -36.79 4.18 -18.20
CA ILE A 569 -35.76 4.62 -17.24
C ILE A 569 -34.36 4.31 -17.78
N THR A 570 -34.16 3.19 -18.48
CA THR A 570 -32.88 2.90 -19.17
C THR A 570 -32.53 4.01 -20.15
N ARG A 571 -33.49 4.46 -20.97
CA ARG A 571 -33.27 5.51 -21.99
C ARG A 571 -32.97 6.88 -21.37
N GLU A 572 -33.62 7.19 -20.26
CA GLU A 572 -33.39 8.40 -19.47
C GLU A 572 -32.00 8.39 -18.82
N LYS A 573 -31.68 7.34 -18.04
CA LYS A 573 -30.43 7.23 -17.28
C LYS A 573 -29.21 7.00 -18.17
N LEU A 574 -29.34 6.28 -19.29
CA LEU A 574 -28.26 6.12 -20.28
C LEU A 574 -27.85 7.47 -20.86
N LYS A 575 -28.84 8.30 -21.23
CA LYS A 575 -28.60 9.66 -21.72
C LYS A 575 -27.92 10.52 -20.66
N ALA A 576 -28.44 10.52 -19.43
CA ALA A 576 -27.87 11.29 -18.32
C ALA A 576 -26.42 10.87 -18.00
N ALA A 577 -26.16 9.56 -17.93
CA ALA A 577 -24.83 9.01 -17.65
C ALA A 577 -23.78 9.50 -18.66
N PHE A 578 -24.03 9.33 -19.96
CA PHE A 578 -23.09 9.76 -20.99
C PHE A 578 -22.98 11.28 -21.11
N THR A 579 -24.03 12.05 -20.79
CA THR A 579 -23.92 13.51 -20.62
C THR A 579 -22.91 13.85 -19.52
N TYR A 580 -23.03 13.26 -18.32
CA TYR A 580 -22.05 13.51 -17.24
C TYR A 580 -20.62 13.13 -17.65
N GLN A 581 -20.43 11.98 -18.31
CA GLN A 581 -19.12 11.53 -18.77
C GLN A 581 -18.49 12.50 -19.77
N PHE A 582 -19.23 12.90 -20.82
CA PHE A 582 -18.67 13.73 -21.89
C PHE A 582 -18.51 15.21 -21.49
N ASP A 583 -19.39 15.77 -20.65
CA ASP A 583 -19.20 17.13 -20.14
C ASP A 583 -18.05 17.23 -19.12
N ALA A 584 -17.88 16.22 -18.26
CA ALA A 584 -16.72 16.14 -17.37
C ALA A 584 -15.41 15.97 -18.14
N MET A 585 -15.40 15.11 -19.17
CA MET A 585 -14.22 14.86 -20.00
C MET A 585 -13.85 16.11 -20.82
N ARG A 586 -14.84 16.86 -21.32
CA ARG A 586 -14.60 18.12 -22.03
C ARG A 586 -14.00 19.19 -21.12
N GLU A 587 -14.52 19.39 -19.90
CA GLU A 587 -13.92 20.32 -18.94
C GLU A 587 -12.48 19.92 -18.59
N HIS A 588 -12.24 18.62 -18.33
CA HIS A 588 -10.90 18.12 -18.04
C HIS A 588 -9.92 18.33 -19.20
N CYS A 589 -10.27 17.91 -20.41
CA CYS A 589 -9.38 18.01 -21.58
C CYS A 589 -9.13 19.45 -22.02
N GLU A 590 -10.10 20.37 -21.92
CA GLU A 590 -9.87 21.78 -22.27
C GLU A 590 -8.99 22.49 -21.22
N LYS A 591 -9.16 22.20 -19.92
CA LYS A 591 -8.25 22.71 -18.87
C LYS A 591 -6.83 22.12 -18.98
N LEU A 592 -6.72 20.84 -19.34
CA LEU A 592 -5.43 20.21 -19.64
C LEU A 592 -4.75 20.86 -20.86
N ALA A 593 -5.50 21.24 -21.89
CA ALA A 593 -4.97 21.95 -23.06
C ALA A 593 -4.49 23.37 -22.73
N ILE A 594 -5.17 24.07 -21.81
CA ILE A 594 -4.70 25.36 -21.26
C ILE A 594 -3.34 25.17 -20.58
N ILE A 595 -3.23 24.22 -19.64
CA ILE A 595 -1.97 23.96 -18.91
C ILE A 595 -0.84 23.53 -19.86
N ALA A 596 -1.12 22.69 -20.85
CA ALA A 596 -0.13 22.29 -21.85
C ALA A 596 0.36 23.48 -22.71
N GLY A 597 -0.49 24.48 -22.95
CA GLY A 597 -0.11 25.72 -23.63
C GLY A 597 0.85 26.57 -22.80
N TYR A 598 0.46 26.91 -21.56
CA TYR A 598 1.31 27.70 -20.65
C TYR A 598 2.58 26.95 -20.23
N GLY A 599 2.52 25.62 -20.07
CA GLY A 599 3.68 24.76 -19.82
C GLY A 599 4.67 24.73 -20.99
N LYS A 600 4.21 24.87 -22.24
CA LYS A 600 5.13 25.10 -23.36
C LYS A 600 5.73 26.51 -23.31
N HIS A 601 4.94 27.54 -22.99
CA HIS A 601 5.42 28.92 -22.90
C HIS A 601 6.53 29.09 -21.85
N LEU A 602 6.47 28.35 -20.72
CA LEU A 602 7.57 28.29 -19.74
C LEU A 602 8.91 27.80 -20.33
N LEU A 603 8.88 26.88 -21.31
CA LEU A 603 10.10 26.37 -21.95
C LEU A 603 10.79 27.42 -22.83
N GLU A 604 10.07 28.46 -23.26
CA GLU A 604 10.62 29.56 -24.07
C GLU A 604 11.49 30.52 -23.22
N LEU A 605 11.61 30.27 -21.90
CA LEU A 605 12.52 30.95 -20.97
C LEU A 605 13.87 30.22 -20.75
N VAL A 606 14.04 29.00 -21.28
CA VAL A 606 15.30 28.24 -21.15
C VAL A 606 16.18 28.50 -22.36
N ASP A 607 17.45 28.90 -22.12
CA ASP A 607 18.42 29.13 -23.19
C ASP A 607 19.02 27.80 -23.67
N ASP A 608 18.58 27.31 -24.85
CA ASP A 608 19.09 26.08 -25.45
C ASP A 608 20.43 26.24 -26.19
N THR A 609 21.04 27.43 -26.17
CA THR A 609 22.31 27.65 -26.87
C THR A 609 23.49 26.87 -26.25
N PRO A 610 24.38 26.31 -27.09
CA PRO A 610 25.52 25.53 -26.61
C PRO A 610 26.66 26.44 -26.13
N VAL A 611 27.15 26.19 -24.91
CA VAL A 611 28.21 26.98 -24.28
C VAL A 611 29.61 26.40 -24.57
N THR A 612 30.59 27.26 -24.80
CA THR A 612 31.99 26.84 -25.01
C THR A 612 32.60 26.25 -23.72
N PRO A 613 33.34 25.13 -23.76
CA PRO A 613 33.99 24.59 -22.56
C PRO A 613 34.93 25.60 -21.88
N GLY A 614 34.58 26.03 -20.66
CA GLY A 614 35.29 27.06 -19.88
C GLY A 614 34.63 28.44 -19.89
N GLU A 615 33.59 28.64 -20.68
CA GLU A 615 32.68 29.78 -20.66
C GLU A 615 31.50 29.50 -19.71
N THR A 616 30.88 30.53 -19.14
CA THR A 616 29.70 30.42 -18.26
C THR A 616 28.44 30.87 -18.98
N ARG A 617 27.29 30.29 -18.63
CA ARG A 617 25.96 30.79 -19.07
C ARG A 617 25.76 32.26 -18.68
N GLN A 618 24.89 32.95 -19.41
CA GLN A 618 24.43 34.29 -19.02
C GLN A 618 23.57 34.19 -17.74
N ALA A 619 23.51 35.26 -16.96
CA ALA A 619 22.67 35.30 -15.76
C ALA A 619 21.19 35.33 -16.14
N TYR A 620 20.38 34.47 -15.52
CA TYR A 620 18.95 34.36 -15.77
C TYR A 620 18.15 35.46 -15.07
N ASP A 621 17.25 36.14 -15.79
CA ASP A 621 16.32 37.15 -15.25
C ASP A 621 14.82 36.79 -15.39
N GLY A 622 14.51 35.62 -15.97
CA GLY A 622 13.15 35.22 -16.36
C GLY A 622 12.16 34.97 -15.21
N TYR A 623 12.58 35.07 -13.95
CA TYR A 623 11.76 34.85 -12.75
C TYR A 623 10.45 35.66 -12.69
N GLU A 624 10.42 36.88 -13.26
CA GLU A 624 9.18 37.67 -13.33
C GLU A 624 8.24 37.16 -14.43
N ALA A 625 8.80 36.73 -15.58
CA ALA A 625 8.05 36.17 -16.69
C ALA A 625 7.47 34.78 -16.36
N SER A 626 8.26 33.88 -15.76
CA SER A 626 7.81 32.53 -15.37
C SER A 626 6.65 32.58 -14.37
N LYS A 627 6.71 33.53 -13.43
CA LYS A 627 5.65 33.83 -12.47
C LYS A 627 4.40 34.38 -13.15
N ALA A 628 4.54 35.34 -14.08
CA ALA A 628 3.41 35.88 -14.83
C ALA A 628 2.70 34.78 -15.66
N ILE A 629 3.46 33.88 -16.28
CA ILE A 629 2.94 32.74 -17.04
C ILE A 629 2.10 31.79 -16.17
N ILE A 630 2.48 31.59 -14.90
CA ILE A 630 1.65 30.83 -13.93
C ILE A 630 0.39 31.59 -13.52
N GLN A 631 0.46 32.91 -13.33
CA GLN A 631 -0.69 33.73 -12.97
C GLN A 631 -1.73 33.77 -14.12
N ASP A 632 -1.29 33.98 -15.35
CA ASP A 632 -2.14 33.90 -16.55
C ASP A 632 -2.79 32.51 -16.68
N CYS A 633 -2.05 31.43 -16.36
CA CYS A 633 -2.58 30.06 -16.38
C CYS A 633 -3.65 29.85 -15.29
N GLU A 634 -3.47 30.37 -14.07
CA GLU A 634 -4.50 30.32 -13.02
C GLU A 634 -5.74 31.11 -13.43
N ASP A 635 -5.59 32.31 -13.97
CA ASP A 635 -6.74 33.10 -14.44
C ASP A 635 -7.47 32.41 -15.60
N ALA A 636 -6.75 31.80 -16.55
CA ALA A 636 -7.34 31.02 -17.64
C ALA A 636 -8.12 29.79 -17.13
N LEU A 637 -7.59 29.07 -16.14
CA LEU A 637 -8.27 27.94 -15.50
C LEU A 637 -9.49 28.38 -14.66
N THR A 638 -9.37 29.50 -13.96
CA THR A 638 -10.40 30.07 -13.07
C THR A 638 -11.60 30.60 -13.85
N ASN A 639 -11.34 31.25 -14.99
CA ASN A 639 -12.34 31.82 -15.89
C ASN A 639 -12.88 30.84 -16.94
N TRP A 640 -12.42 29.58 -16.97
CA TRP A 640 -12.97 28.58 -17.90
C TRP A 640 -14.44 28.25 -17.57
N VAL A 641 -15.31 28.30 -18.58
CA VAL A 641 -16.75 28.02 -18.47
C VAL A 641 -17.23 27.21 -19.67
N SER A 642 -18.10 26.22 -19.42
CA SER A 642 -18.61 25.25 -20.42
C SER A 642 -19.31 25.85 -21.66
N GLN A 643 -19.65 27.14 -21.61
CA GLN A 643 -20.26 27.93 -22.70
C GLN A 643 -19.23 28.50 -23.67
N ASN A 644 -18.04 28.84 -23.17
CA ASN A 644 -16.90 29.37 -23.94
C ASN A 644 -16.01 28.24 -24.49
N ALA A 645 -16.36 26.99 -24.19
CA ALA A 645 -15.67 25.79 -24.61
C ALA A 645 -15.45 25.73 -26.13
N SER A 646 -14.19 25.50 -26.54
CA SER A 646 -13.78 25.55 -27.95
C SER A 646 -14.39 24.41 -28.77
N VAL A 647 -14.65 23.26 -28.15
CA VAL A 647 -15.28 22.11 -28.81
C VAL A 647 -16.76 22.03 -28.44
N SER A 648 -17.64 22.18 -29.44
CA SER A 648 -19.09 22.13 -29.25
C SER A 648 -19.77 21.22 -30.28
N ALA A 649 -20.78 20.45 -29.84
CA ALA A 649 -21.63 19.64 -30.71
C ALA A 649 -22.31 20.46 -31.83
N LYS A 650 -22.44 21.79 -31.66
CA LYS A 650 -22.89 22.74 -32.68
C LYS A 650 -22.03 22.73 -33.95
N LEU A 651 -20.75 22.36 -33.86
CA LEU A 651 -19.81 22.34 -34.99
C LEU A 651 -20.24 21.30 -36.05
N SER A 652 -20.78 20.14 -35.65
CA SER A 652 -21.17 19.07 -36.57
C SER A 652 -22.21 19.54 -37.60
N GLN A 653 -21.81 19.57 -38.88
CA GLN A 653 -22.69 19.97 -39.98
C GLN A 653 -23.62 18.82 -40.40
N ARG A 654 -23.08 17.59 -40.48
CA ARG A 654 -23.81 16.40 -40.93
C ARG A 654 -24.95 16.00 -39.97
N SER A 655 -24.80 16.22 -38.66
CA SER A 655 -25.89 15.97 -37.70
C SER A 655 -27.04 16.99 -37.84
N ARG A 656 -26.73 18.26 -38.11
CA ARG A 656 -27.71 19.34 -38.29
C ARG A 656 -28.63 19.07 -39.50
N THR A 657 -28.06 18.73 -40.65
CA THR A 657 -28.86 18.43 -41.87
C THR A 657 -29.71 17.16 -41.70
N LEU A 658 -29.16 16.10 -41.11
CA LEU A 658 -29.91 14.87 -40.81
C LEU A 658 -31.02 15.11 -39.77
N SER A 659 -30.78 15.91 -38.73
CA SER A 659 -31.79 16.24 -37.72
C SER A 659 -32.93 17.10 -38.29
N GLN A 660 -32.63 18.04 -39.18
CA GLN A 660 -33.66 18.78 -39.92
C GLN A 660 -34.49 17.84 -40.80
N ARG A 661 -33.86 16.96 -41.59
CA ARG A 661 -34.55 15.98 -42.44
C ARG A 661 -35.46 15.05 -41.62
N ARG A 662 -34.96 14.52 -40.50
CA ARG A 662 -35.72 13.62 -39.60
C ARG A 662 -36.87 14.35 -38.89
N ARG A 663 -36.68 15.61 -38.48
CA ARG A 663 -37.74 16.45 -37.89
C ARG A 663 -38.83 16.81 -38.90
N ASN A 664 -38.48 16.95 -40.19
CA ASN A 664 -39.46 17.15 -41.25
C ASN A 664 -40.25 15.86 -41.56
N GLN A 665 -39.59 14.70 -41.61
CA GLN A 665 -40.28 13.41 -41.76
C GLN A 665 -41.21 13.08 -40.58
N SER A 666 -40.77 13.34 -39.35
CA SER A 666 -41.56 13.11 -38.12
C SER A 666 -42.81 13.99 -37.99
N ARG A 667 -43.02 14.97 -38.89
CA ARG A 667 -44.28 15.74 -39.00
C ARG A 667 -45.31 15.09 -39.93
N GLY A 668 -44.93 14.05 -40.68
CA GLY A 668 -45.79 13.36 -41.66
C GLY A 668 -46.38 12.02 -41.19
N HIS A 669 -45.94 11.48 -40.05
CA HIS A 669 -46.51 10.28 -39.41
C HIS A 669 -46.68 10.54 -37.92
N GLY A 670 -47.93 10.46 -37.44
CA GLY A 670 -48.34 10.73 -36.06
C GLY A 670 -49.00 9.53 -35.41
N GLU A 671 -48.47 8.33 -35.65
CA GLU A 671 -49.00 7.07 -35.13
C GLU A 671 -48.03 6.45 -34.10
N GLY A 672 -48.57 5.70 -33.15
CA GLY A 672 -47.82 5.17 -32.01
C GLY A 672 -46.84 4.06 -32.42
N VAL A 673 -45.63 4.09 -31.85
CA VAL A 673 -44.67 2.99 -32.01
C VAL A 673 -45.10 1.83 -31.12
N ASP A 674 -45.52 0.72 -31.72
CA ASP A 674 -45.76 -0.53 -30.98
C ASP A 674 -44.45 -1.07 -30.38
N LEU A 675 -44.54 -1.60 -29.17
CA LEU A 675 -43.44 -2.16 -28.39
C LEU A 675 -43.59 -3.67 -28.16
N SER A 676 -44.69 -4.29 -28.62
CA SER A 676 -45.03 -5.70 -28.39
C SER A 676 -43.96 -6.69 -28.86
N GLY A 677 -43.20 -6.36 -29.90
CA GLY A 677 -42.19 -7.23 -30.52
C GLY A 677 -40.82 -7.29 -29.83
N GLN A 678 -40.58 -6.60 -28.70
CA GLN A 678 -39.22 -6.54 -28.11
C GLN A 678 -38.73 -7.83 -27.42
N ASP A 679 -39.61 -8.79 -27.12
CA ASP A 679 -39.27 -10.11 -26.59
C ASP A 679 -39.08 -11.20 -27.67
N GLN A 680 -39.02 -10.83 -28.96
CA GLN A 680 -38.80 -11.80 -30.03
C GLN A 680 -37.37 -12.37 -29.96
N ALA A 681 -37.28 -13.71 -29.88
CA ALA A 681 -35.99 -14.40 -29.82
C ALA A 681 -35.11 -14.03 -31.02
N LEU A 682 -33.83 -13.73 -30.77
CA LEU A 682 -32.90 -13.12 -31.73
C LEU A 682 -32.80 -13.91 -33.04
N ASP A 683 -33.57 -13.46 -34.04
CA ASP A 683 -33.52 -14.01 -35.38
C ASP A 683 -32.21 -13.59 -36.08
N ARG A 684 -31.58 -14.54 -36.78
CA ARG A 684 -30.16 -14.46 -37.14
C ARG A 684 -29.86 -13.76 -38.46
N GLU A 685 -30.87 -13.29 -39.19
CA GLU A 685 -30.73 -12.91 -40.61
C GLU A 685 -30.31 -11.44 -40.87
N SER A 686 -30.13 -10.60 -39.85
CA SER A 686 -29.52 -9.26 -40.05
C SER A 686 -27.99 -9.30 -39.98
N GLY A 687 -27.37 -9.77 -41.07
CA GLY A 687 -25.93 -10.06 -41.20
C GLY A 687 -24.97 -8.86 -41.17
N LEU A 688 -24.97 -8.06 -40.10
CA LEU A 688 -24.03 -6.95 -39.85
C LEU A 688 -23.44 -6.93 -38.43
N TRP A 689 -23.33 -8.11 -37.79
CA TRP A 689 -22.61 -8.26 -36.52
C TRP A 689 -21.57 -9.37 -36.59
N ILE A 690 -20.31 -8.99 -36.83
CA ILE A 690 -19.16 -9.91 -36.86
C ILE A 690 -18.82 -10.31 -35.41
N PRO A 691 -18.81 -11.62 -35.06
CA PRO A 691 -18.41 -12.07 -33.73
C PRO A 691 -16.96 -11.71 -33.41
N ALA A 692 -16.65 -11.45 -32.13
CA ALA A 692 -15.31 -11.07 -31.68
C ALA A 692 -14.21 -12.15 -31.91
N SER A 693 -14.59 -13.35 -32.33
CA SER A 693 -13.71 -14.44 -32.77
C SER A 693 -13.24 -14.33 -34.23
N GLU A 694 -13.87 -13.48 -35.04
CA GLU A 694 -13.58 -13.35 -36.49
C GLU A 694 -12.70 -12.12 -36.83
N HIS A 695 -12.19 -11.42 -35.82
CA HIS A 695 -11.04 -10.51 -35.99
C HIS A 695 -9.76 -11.32 -36.24
N GLN A 696 -9.61 -11.88 -37.45
CA GLN A 696 -8.34 -12.44 -37.91
C GLN A 696 -7.30 -11.33 -38.04
N GLY A 697 -6.09 -11.59 -37.54
CA GLY A 697 -4.97 -10.65 -37.62
C GLY A 697 -4.32 -10.66 -39.00
N ASN A 698 -4.28 -9.48 -39.62
CA ASN A 698 -3.33 -9.03 -40.63
C ASN A 698 -3.19 -7.51 -40.43
N GLY A 699 -2.02 -6.89 -40.37
CA GLY A 699 -0.67 -7.43 -40.53
C GLY A 699 0.21 -6.36 -41.17
N TYR A 700 0.71 -5.42 -40.37
CA TYR A 700 1.56 -4.32 -40.85
C TYR A 700 3.03 -4.60 -40.54
N GLU A 701 3.65 -5.28 -41.52
CA GLU A 701 5.03 -5.06 -41.99
C GLU A 701 6.14 -4.89 -40.94
N ASP A 702 6.73 -6.00 -40.52
CA ASP A 702 8.15 -6.05 -40.15
C ASP A 702 9.02 -6.28 -41.41
N ARG A 703 10.14 -5.55 -41.46
CA ARG A 703 11.25 -5.62 -42.44
C ARG A 703 12.50 -5.09 -41.71
N ASP A 704 13.69 -5.67 -41.80
CA ASP A 704 14.20 -6.78 -42.63
C ASP A 704 15.17 -7.68 -41.79
N GLU A 705 15.41 -8.91 -42.26
CA GLU A 705 16.65 -9.74 -42.20
C GLU A 705 17.48 -9.82 -40.86
N LEU A 706 17.77 -10.98 -40.26
CA LEU A 706 18.69 -12.05 -40.73
C LEU A 706 18.62 -13.32 -39.82
N ASP A 707 18.87 -14.51 -40.41
CA ASP A 707 19.53 -15.75 -39.94
C ASP A 707 19.19 -16.39 -38.54
N ASP A 708 19.18 -17.72 -38.31
CA ASP A 708 19.73 -18.84 -39.11
C ASP A 708 19.07 -20.24 -38.84
N GLU A 709 19.32 -21.18 -39.76
CA GLU A 709 19.28 -22.67 -39.75
C GLU A 709 18.25 -23.56 -38.96
N ASN A 710 17.45 -24.30 -39.75
CA ASN A 710 17.29 -25.79 -39.80
C ASN A 710 16.49 -26.68 -38.80
N THR A 711 15.59 -27.49 -39.40
CA THR A 711 15.13 -28.88 -39.08
C THR A 711 14.41 -29.18 -37.74
N SER A 712 13.23 -29.83 -37.63
CA SER A 712 12.48 -30.86 -38.40
C SER A 712 12.55 -32.29 -37.82
N THR A 713 11.43 -32.80 -37.29
CA THR A 713 10.88 -34.20 -37.36
C THR A 713 9.54 -34.23 -36.57
N ILE A 714 8.38 -34.66 -37.09
CA ILE A 714 7.88 -36.05 -37.33
C ILE A 714 7.72 -36.82 -36.00
N ALA A 715 6.55 -37.33 -35.56
CA ALA A 715 5.14 -37.32 -36.04
C ALA A 715 4.19 -37.22 -34.79
N SER A 716 2.91 -37.62 -34.70
CA SER A 716 1.86 -38.27 -35.52
C SER A 716 0.44 -37.85 -34.95
N GLU A 717 -0.77 -38.31 -35.30
CA GLU A 717 -1.30 -39.38 -36.17
C GLU A 717 -2.81 -39.13 -36.56
N HIS A 718 -3.60 -40.19 -36.81
CA HIS A 718 -5.04 -40.18 -37.14
C HIS A 718 -5.94 -40.46 -35.89
N HIS A 719 -7.28 -40.28 -35.86
CA HIS A 719 -8.32 -40.32 -36.90
C HIS A 719 -9.44 -39.28 -36.75
N ARG A 720 -10.15 -39.04 -37.87
CA ARG A 720 -11.48 -38.37 -37.96
C ARG A 720 -12.59 -39.40 -38.23
N GLY A 721 -13.83 -39.03 -37.92
CA GLY A 721 -14.96 -39.25 -38.84
C GLY A 721 -16.16 -40.04 -38.31
N ARG A 722 -17.34 -39.41 -38.36
CA ARG A 722 -18.66 -40.06 -38.48
C ARG A 722 -19.70 -39.03 -38.94
N GLU A 723 -20.31 -39.23 -40.11
CA GLU A 723 -21.76 -39.16 -40.38
C GLU A 723 -22.04 -39.50 -41.86
N GLU A 724 -23.30 -39.40 -42.29
CA GLU A 724 -23.93 -39.98 -43.51
C GLU A 724 -24.29 -41.49 -43.36
N GLU A 725 -25.46 -41.98 -43.83
CA GLU A 725 -26.59 -41.30 -44.51
C GLU A 725 -27.96 -41.93 -44.16
N ARG A 726 -29.06 -41.45 -44.78
CA ARG A 726 -30.45 -41.90 -44.56
C ARG A 726 -30.93 -42.94 -45.58
N MET A 727 -31.89 -43.79 -45.18
CA MET A 727 -33.11 -44.10 -45.96
C MET A 727 -34.15 -44.76 -45.01
N VAL A 728 -35.35 -44.20 -44.83
CA VAL A 728 -36.60 -44.38 -45.63
C VAL A 728 -37.35 -45.69 -45.30
N ALA A 729 -38.65 -45.53 -45.06
CA ALA A 729 -39.58 -46.41 -44.37
C ALA A 729 -39.81 -47.82 -44.95
N ALA A 730 -40.13 -48.74 -44.04
CA ALA A 730 -41.27 -49.66 -44.11
C ALA A 730 -41.98 -49.68 -42.74
#